data_AF-A0A8H4IJJ9-F1
#
_entry.id   AF-A0A8H4IJJ9-F1
#
_cell.length_a   1.000
_cell.length_b   1.000
_cell.length_c   1.000
_cell.angle_alpha   90.00
_cell.angle_beta   90.00
_cell.angle_gamma   90.00
#
_symmetry.space_group_name_H-M   'P 1'
#
loop_
_entity.id
_entity.type
_entity.pdbx_description
1 polymer ?
#
loop_
_entity_poly.entity_id
_entity_poly.type
_entity_poly.pdbx_seq_one_letter_code
_entity_poly.pdbx_strand_id
1 'polypeptide(L)'
;MDSKTHNTRSKRKQPPTPSNDRPVKQRRPDRNAQPQAGQDQPAMNGTNGGQPNGMELDYDSDDMRSVTHIGASGDTVEWQRTIEKVVKNVVSIHFCQTAAFDTDSALASEATGFVVDAQRGYILTNRHVVGAGPFWGYVIFDNHEEVDVHPVYRDPVHDFGILKYDPKAVKYMDLSALELRPDLARVGEEIRVVGNDAGEKLSILSGVISRLDRNAPEYGEGYSDFNTNYIQAAAAASGGSSGSPVVNRDGAAVALQAGGRADGAATDYFLPLDRPLRALQCVRKGQPVTRGTIQTQWILKPFDECRRLGLTTNWEDAMRKQFPKETCLLVAEVILPNGPADAKIQEGDVLIKVNGELLTQFVRLDDILDSSVGGKIKLLIQRQGVDMEVEVSVGDLHTITPDRFVSAAGASFHDLSYQQARLYAISTKGMGVFVCEASGSFRFEGSESGWLVQSIDHKETPDLDTFVQVMKDIPDRSRVVVTYKHIRDLHTLNTSVLTIDRHWHDKMKLAVRNDATGLWDISDLADRIPPKPREPQRANFIRMDHAQHPQAVDIVRSFVRISSSMPLKLDGFPRSRKVGYGLVVDAEKGLVLVSRAIVPYDLCDIQITIADSIVVEGKPVFLHPLQNYAIVKYDPSLVQAPVKTAKLSDKFIKQGEDTIFFGFNQNLRPVVAKTVVTDITTVAIPASAATPRYRAINLDAVTVDTNLAGQCGSGVLIAEDGTVQAIWLTYLGERSSHSGKDMEYHLGLSTPMVEPVLRQLRNGVQPKLRILNVEMHTVQMDKARIMGVSEEWIQRVEHEDPERHQLFMVRKVDSGHEGGLLEGDVILSFNGKLITRVSDLDIMYDNEILDAVIIRKQKETSIKVPTVPTEDLETDRAVLFCGAILHRPHHAVRQQISKVHSDIYVSGRMRGSPACAYGLAPTNFLTHVNGVSTPDLSSFLHEVKKIPDNTYFRLKVMTFDNVPWVATMKKNEHYFPTIEFVKDEAEELRWKRIVHECDEGVHSAKAGEEAVQQLRELGLTSVFQVVEMDVTKDGDVQRATTAIEMSIGKLDVVINNAAIAAIPTPETSLPEFRAMYNRIFDTNITSVATVTTALMPLLRRSDDPRVINVSSGRASMYALTMGAMPPTASVAYSVSKTALNVLMLEMVKQEAKVEEGDRILYQAANSGHCKTAFNGFRGQRDPLEGTKVFEELVFSERGTWDSGFWEWEGDEESGNMKTVPW
;
A
#
# COMPACT_ATOMS: atom_id res chain seq x y z
N MET A 1 -34.51 -60.18 28.03
CA MET A 1 -33.95 -61.09 29.05
C MET A 1 -32.76 -60.39 29.71
N ASP A 2 -33.00 -59.90 30.91
CA ASP A 2 -32.13 -59.86 32.11
C ASP A 2 -30.60 -59.65 32.03
N SER A 3 -30.20 -58.46 32.53
CA SER A 3 -29.46 -58.25 33.80
C SER A 3 -27.92 -58.39 33.91
N LYS A 4 -27.34 -57.35 34.55
CA LYS A 4 -26.27 -57.29 35.60
C LYS A 4 -24.76 -57.23 35.25
N THR A 5 -24.21 -56.01 35.35
CA THR A 5 -23.24 -55.45 36.35
C THR A 5 -22.06 -56.25 36.93
N HIS A 6 -20.82 -55.73 36.80
CA HIS A 6 -19.89 -55.17 37.84
C HIS A 6 -18.49 -54.90 37.18
N ASN A 7 -17.87 -53.70 37.17
CA ASN A 7 -17.27 -52.81 38.20
C ASN A 7 -16.02 -53.45 38.91
N THR A 8 -14.78 -52.94 38.87
CA THR A 8 -14.24 -51.73 39.55
C THR A 8 -12.70 -51.61 39.40
N ARG A 9 -12.14 -50.39 39.36
CA ARG A 9 -11.13 -49.91 40.35
C ARG A 9 -10.91 -48.38 40.29
N SER A 10 -10.42 -47.84 41.40
CA SER A 10 -10.85 -46.60 42.05
C SER A 10 -9.90 -45.39 41.94
N LYS A 11 -10.51 -44.21 42.00
CA LYS A 11 -9.96 -42.86 42.19
C LYS A 11 -9.23 -42.65 43.53
N ARG A 12 -8.19 -41.80 43.54
CA ARG A 12 -7.83 -40.96 44.71
C ARG A 12 -7.15 -39.62 44.31
N LYS A 13 -7.78 -38.55 44.82
CA LYS A 13 -7.30 -37.20 45.25
C LYS A 13 -6.70 -36.20 44.23
N GLN A 14 -7.51 -35.17 43.93
CA GLN A 14 -7.10 -33.88 43.36
C GLN A 14 -6.40 -32.99 44.42
N PRO A 15 -5.38 -32.17 44.05
CA PRO A 15 -4.85 -31.07 44.86
C PRO A 15 -5.75 -29.81 44.78
N PRO A 16 -5.55 -28.81 45.67
CA PRO A 16 -6.55 -27.80 46.00
C PRO A 16 -6.65 -26.67 44.97
N THR A 17 -7.89 -26.34 44.62
CA THR A 17 -8.31 -25.15 43.86
C THR A 17 -8.06 -23.87 44.67
N PRO A 18 -7.43 -22.82 44.12
CA PRO A 18 -7.52 -21.49 44.70
C PRO A 18 -8.92 -20.91 44.44
N SER A 19 -9.49 -20.33 45.50
CA SER A 19 -10.79 -19.68 45.61
C SER A 19 -11.09 -18.64 44.52
N ASN A 20 -12.32 -18.69 44.01
CA ASN A 20 -12.98 -17.73 43.12
C ASN A 20 -13.29 -16.38 43.80
N ASP A 21 -12.29 -15.67 44.29
CA ASP A 21 -12.44 -14.26 44.71
C ASP A 21 -11.22 -13.43 44.26
N ARG A 22 -11.22 -13.06 42.97
CA ARG A 22 -10.58 -11.84 42.42
C ARG A 22 -11.40 -11.32 41.22
N PRO A 23 -11.43 -10.00 40.98
CA PRO A 23 -12.58 -9.33 40.35
C PRO A 23 -12.63 -9.47 38.82
N VAL A 24 -13.86 -9.55 38.32
CA VAL A 24 -14.23 -9.51 36.90
C VAL A 24 -13.96 -8.11 36.33
N LYS A 25 -13.20 -8.01 35.22
CA LYS A 25 -13.18 -6.80 34.37
C LYS A 25 -14.58 -6.57 33.81
N GLN A 26 -15.26 -5.53 34.30
CA GLN A 26 -16.58 -5.11 33.86
C GLN A 26 -16.54 -4.63 32.40
N ARG A 27 -17.19 -5.38 31.50
CA ARG A 27 -17.85 -4.82 30.32
C ARG A 27 -19.28 -4.48 30.71
N ARG A 28 -19.72 -3.23 30.54
CA ARG A 28 -21.14 -2.86 30.69
C ARG A 28 -21.92 -3.29 29.43
N PRO A 29 -23.09 -3.96 29.58
CA PRO A 29 -24.07 -4.09 28.52
C PRO A 29 -25.13 -2.97 28.57
N ASP A 30 -25.53 -2.50 27.39
CA ASP A 30 -26.71 -1.67 27.15
C ASP A 30 -28.01 -2.36 27.57
N ARG A 31 -28.92 -1.61 28.20
CA ARG A 31 -30.32 -1.98 28.39
C ARG A 31 -31.20 -0.74 28.26
N ASN A 32 -32.12 -0.76 27.30
CA ASN A 32 -33.34 0.03 27.33
C ASN A 32 -34.54 -0.89 27.04
N ALA A 33 -35.47 -0.98 28.01
CA ALA A 33 -36.93 -1.17 27.84
C ALA A 33 -37.62 -1.05 29.21
N GLN A 34 -38.65 -0.20 29.30
CA GLN A 34 -39.44 0.21 30.48
C GLN A 34 -40.47 -0.85 30.96
N PRO A 35 -41.27 -0.61 32.03
CA PRO A 35 -42.54 0.16 31.90
C PRO A 35 -42.95 1.11 33.06
N GLN A 36 -43.66 2.20 32.68
CA GLN A 36 -44.75 3.00 33.31
C GLN A 36 -44.79 3.36 34.82
N ALA A 37 -44.91 4.68 35.14
CA ALA A 37 -46.18 5.36 35.51
C ALA A 37 -45.99 6.84 35.98
N GLY A 38 -46.81 7.78 35.45
CA GLY A 38 -47.37 8.94 36.17
C GLY A 38 -46.83 10.37 35.93
N GLN A 39 -47.58 11.16 35.12
CA GLN A 39 -47.98 12.61 35.25
C GLN A 39 -46.88 13.69 35.54
N ASP A 40 -46.73 14.85 34.87
CA ASP A 40 -47.61 15.78 34.15
C ASP A 40 -46.83 16.66 33.13
N GLN A 41 -47.56 17.24 32.16
CA GLN A 41 -47.17 18.22 31.11
C GLN A 41 -46.85 19.65 31.63
N PRO A 42 -46.56 20.69 30.79
CA PRO A 42 -45.77 20.80 29.54
C PRO A 42 -44.81 22.05 29.51
N ALA A 43 -44.00 22.20 28.43
CA ALA A 43 -43.77 23.44 27.63
C ALA A 43 -42.32 23.82 27.23
N MET A 44 -42.15 24.02 25.91
CA MET A 44 -41.41 25.05 25.15
C MET A 44 -39.87 25.22 25.20
N ASN A 45 -39.33 25.22 23.97
CA ASN A 45 -38.33 26.11 23.34
C ASN A 45 -36.89 26.20 23.89
N GLY A 46 -35.92 26.03 22.98
CA GLY A 46 -34.59 26.64 23.13
C GLY A 46 -33.50 25.98 22.29
N THR A 47 -33.28 26.49 21.09
CA THR A 47 -32.07 26.32 20.27
C THR A 47 -30.77 26.64 21.01
N ASN A 48 -29.71 25.86 20.82
CA ASN A 48 -28.38 26.36 20.40
C ASN A 48 -27.36 25.23 20.17
N GLY A 49 -26.55 25.41 19.13
CA GLY A 49 -25.54 24.47 18.67
C GLY A 49 -24.31 24.37 19.57
N GLY A 50 -23.64 23.21 19.50
CA GLY A 50 -22.35 22.96 20.14
C GLY A 50 -21.28 22.63 19.11
N GLN A 51 -20.24 23.47 19.07
CA GLN A 51 -18.93 23.19 18.48
C GLN A 51 -18.21 22.08 19.27
N PRO A 52 -17.27 21.32 18.67
CA PRO A 52 -16.39 20.44 19.43
C PRO A 52 -15.21 21.21 20.06
N ASN A 53 -15.05 20.97 21.36
CA ASN A 53 -14.13 21.58 22.31
C ASN A 53 -12.65 21.49 21.93
N GLY A 54 -11.98 22.65 21.92
CA GLY A 54 -10.72 22.82 22.65
C GLY A 54 -11.02 23.12 24.12
N MET A 55 -10.20 22.63 25.04
CA MET A 55 -10.23 23.07 26.44
C MET A 55 -8.91 23.75 26.77
N GLU A 56 -8.96 25.08 26.83
CA GLU A 56 -8.22 25.86 27.83
C GLU A 56 -8.78 25.53 29.22
N LEU A 57 -7.91 25.38 30.21
CA LEU A 57 -8.27 25.24 31.62
C LEU A 57 -7.85 26.53 32.34
N ASP A 58 -8.85 27.31 32.75
CA ASP A 58 -8.70 28.44 33.67
C ASP A 58 -8.73 27.95 35.13
N TYR A 59 -7.92 28.61 35.95
CA TYR A 59 -7.69 28.35 37.37
C TYR A 59 -8.94 28.61 38.23
N ASP A 60 -9.20 27.71 39.20
CA ASP A 60 -9.83 28.12 40.45
C ASP A 60 -9.25 27.36 41.65
N SER A 61 -8.93 28.14 42.67
CA SER A 61 -8.15 27.81 43.87
C SER A 61 -9.04 27.39 45.04
N ASP A 62 -8.76 26.22 45.63
CA ASP A 62 -8.69 25.95 47.09
C ASP A 62 -8.94 24.46 47.37
N ASP A 63 -7.87 23.71 47.67
CA ASP A 63 -7.78 22.88 48.88
C ASP A 63 -6.40 22.17 48.91
N MET A 64 -5.42 22.83 49.53
CA MET A 64 -4.13 22.20 49.85
C MET A 64 -4.28 21.27 51.06
N ARG A 65 -4.19 19.95 50.82
CA ARG A 65 -3.62 19.02 51.81
C ARG A 65 -2.26 18.53 51.31
N SER A 66 -1.22 19.04 51.97
CA SER A 66 0.18 18.78 51.69
C SER A 66 0.52 17.29 51.81
N VAL A 67 0.73 16.63 50.67
CA VAL A 67 1.60 15.47 50.58
C VAL A 67 2.95 16.00 50.11
N THR A 68 3.96 15.83 50.94
CA THR A 68 5.33 16.28 50.71
C THR A 68 5.89 15.66 49.44
N HIS A 69 5.89 16.42 48.35
CA HIS A 69 6.73 16.14 47.19
C HIS A 69 8.19 16.21 47.63
N ILE A 70 8.92 15.10 47.48
CA ILE A 70 10.38 15.14 47.46
C ILE A 70 10.74 15.94 46.21
N GLY A 71 11.23 17.17 46.42
CA GLY A 71 11.52 18.11 45.35
C GLY A 71 12.52 17.55 44.34
N ALA A 72 12.27 17.84 43.07
CA ALA A 72 13.26 17.76 42.02
C ALA A 72 14.50 18.55 42.47
N SER A 73 15.62 17.86 42.66
CA SER A 73 16.92 18.50 42.72
C SER A 73 17.09 19.31 41.43
N GLY A 74 17.31 20.61 41.54
CA GLY A 74 17.69 21.41 40.38
C GLY A 74 18.88 20.74 39.69
N ASP A 75 18.80 20.56 38.37
CA ASP A 75 19.88 19.93 37.61
C ASP A 75 21.20 20.61 37.96
N THR A 76 22.18 19.81 38.35
CA THR A 76 23.50 20.33 38.67
C THR A 76 24.10 20.97 37.42
N VAL A 77 25.00 21.95 37.61
CA VAL A 77 25.77 22.57 36.50
C VAL A 77 26.49 21.51 35.65
N GLU A 78 26.78 20.35 36.24
CA GLU A 78 27.36 19.19 35.57
C GLU A 78 26.38 18.54 34.60
N TRP A 79 25.13 18.27 35.01
CA TRP A 79 24.09 17.72 34.12
C TRP A 79 23.77 18.65 32.95
N GLN A 80 23.68 19.97 33.20
CA GLN A 80 23.45 20.94 32.12
C GLN A 80 24.55 20.86 31.03
N ARG A 81 25.82 20.86 31.44
CA ARG A 81 26.95 20.71 30.50
C ARG A 81 26.95 19.38 29.77
N THR A 82 26.59 18.30 30.45
CA THR A 82 26.50 16.96 29.85
C THR A 82 25.39 16.91 28.80
N ILE A 83 24.21 17.45 29.12
CA ILE A 83 23.06 17.48 28.20
C ILE A 83 23.36 18.33 26.96
N GLU A 84 23.95 19.51 27.11
CA GLU A 84 24.36 20.36 25.96
C GLU A 84 25.28 19.62 24.98
N LYS A 85 26.11 18.71 25.48
CA LYS A 85 26.96 17.85 24.65
C LYS A 85 26.18 16.69 24.04
N VAL A 86 25.31 16.03 24.81
CA VAL A 86 24.58 14.84 24.39
C VAL A 86 23.55 15.17 23.30
N VAL A 87 22.76 16.23 23.50
CA VAL A 87 21.66 16.64 22.60
C VAL A 87 22.11 16.80 21.15
N LYS A 88 23.32 17.34 20.94
CA LYS A 88 23.91 17.51 19.60
C LYS A 88 24.06 16.21 18.80
N ASN A 89 24.07 15.07 19.47
CA ASN A 89 24.25 13.77 18.85
C ASN A 89 22.95 12.94 18.84
N VAL A 90 21.85 13.49 19.36
CA VAL A 90 20.53 12.87 19.33
C VAL A 90 19.77 13.41 18.12
N VAL A 91 19.04 12.52 17.45
CA VAL A 91 18.31 12.84 16.22
C VAL A 91 16.86 12.38 16.32
N SER A 92 15.96 13.13 15.68
CA SER A 92 14.60 12.66 15.38
C SER A 92 14.63 11.87 14.07
N ILE A 93 14.16 10.63 14.08
CA ILE A 93 14.07 9.78 12.89
C ILE A 93 12.64 9.84 12.38
N HIS A 94 12.43 10.30 11.15
CA HIS A 94 11.16 10.21 10.44
C HIS A 94 11.27 9.09 9.40
N PHE A 95 10.41 8.08 9.50
CA PHE A 95 10.54 6.89 8.69
C PHE A 95 9.20 6.32 8.24
N CYS A 96 9.29 5.50 7.20
CA CYS A 96 8.18 4.80 6.62
C CYS A 96 8.55 3.35 6.32
N GLN A 97 7.70 2.45 6.77
CA GLN A 97 7.69 1.06 6.36
C GLN A 97 6.72 0.93 5.18
N THR A 98 7.24 0.70 3.97
CA THR A 98 6.44 0.89 2.74
C THR A 98 5.48 -0.25 2.45
N ALA A 99 5.74 -1.43 3.01
CA ALA A 99 4.92 -2.62 2.87
C ALA A 99 4.86 -3.38 4.21
N ALA A 100 3.80 -4.16 4.41
CA ALA A 100 3.74 -5.08 5.54
C ALA A 100 4.74 -6.22 5.36
N PHE A 101 5.49 -6.55 6.40
CA PHE A 101 6.55 -7.56 6.36
C PHE A 101 6.81 -8.14 7.75
N ASP A 102 6.84 -9.48 7.85
CA ASP A 102 7.04 -10.22 9.09
C ASP A 102 6.04 -9.82 10.21
N THR A 103 6.51 -9.12 11.24
CA THR A 103 5.71 -8.64 12.37
C THR A 103 5.11 -7.25 12.14
N ASP A 104 5.54 -6.56 11.09
CA ASP A 104 5.36 -5.13 10.94
C ASP A 104 4.34 -4.82 9.83
N SER A 105 3.41 -3.89 10.10
CA SER A 105 2.48 -3.38 9.09
C SER A 105 3.07 -2.15 8.40
N ALA A 106 2.67 -1.87 7.16
CA ALA A 106 3.03 -0.60 6.53
C ALA A 106 2.55 0.59 7.37
N LEU A 107 3.45 1.54 7.65
CA LEU A 107 3.20 2.71 8.50
C LEU A 107 4.17 3.85 8.20
N ALA A 108 3.80 5.07 8.58
CA ALA A 108 4.68 6.23 8.66
C ALA A 108 4.71 6.67 10.12
N SER A 109 5.91 6.91 10.67
CA SER A 109 6.07 7.25 12.09
C SER A 109 7.38 8.00 12.32
N GLU A 110 7.61 8.34 13.58
CA GLU A 110 8.78 9.06 14.06
C GLU A 110 9.29 8.44 15.36
N ALA A 111 10.59 8.54 15.59
CA ALA A 111 11.26 7.98 16.75
C ALA A 111 12.56 8.74 17.04
N THR A 112 13.35 8.24 18.00
CA THR A 112 14.64 8.81 18.35
C THR A 112 15.79 7.89 17.93
N GLY A 113 16.94 8.46 17.58
CA GLY A 113 18.20 7.75 17.53
C GLY A 113 19.34 8.63 18.00
N PHE A 114 20.55 8.08 18.03
CA PHE A 114 21.73 8.87 18.34
C PHE A 114 22.97 8.43 17.58
N VAL A 115 23.84 9.39 17.25
CA VAL A 115 25.08 9.19 16.52
C VAL A 115 26.06 8.40 17.39
N VAL A 116 26.47 7.24 16.88
CA VAL A 116 27.46 6.36 17.51
C VAL A 116 28.78 6.32 16.74
N ASP A 117 28.82 6.82 15.50
CA ASP A 117 30.04 7.06 14.71
C ASP A 117 29.81 8.24 13.76
N ALA A 118 30.31 9.44 14.12
CA ALA A 118 30.15 10.64 13.29
C ALA A 118 30.99 10.62 12.01
N GLN A 119 32.10 9.86 11.98
CA GLN A 119 32.99 9.83 10.82
C GLN A 119 32.43 8.93 9.70
N ARG A 120 31.82 7.81 10.08
CA ARG A 120 31.18 6.87 9.14
C ARG A 120 29.68 7.10 8.97
N GLY A 121 29.10 7.96 9.81
CA GLY A 121 27.69 8.31 9.78
C GLY A 121 26.76 7.22 10.32
N TYR A 122 27.08 6.60 11.46
CA TYR A 122 26.22 5.58 12.07
C TYR A 122 25.37 6.12 13.21
N ILE A 123 24.08 5.76 13.18
CA ILE A 123 23.08 6.06 14.20
C ILE A 123 22.56 4.74 14.78
N LEU A 124 22.49 4.65 16.11
CA LEU A 124 21.85 3.55 16.82
C LEU A 124 20.42 3.95 17.20
N THR A 125 19.49 3.02 17.00
CA THR A 125 18.07 3.14 17.40
C THR A 125 17.47 1.74 17.61
N ASN A 126 16.18 1.63 17.90
CA ASN A 126 15.50 0.34 18.04
C ASN A 126 15.28 -0.36 16.70
N ARG A 127 15.16 -1.69 16.72
CA ARG A 127 14.87 -2.49 15.52
C ARG A 127 13.50 -2.12 14.95
N HIS A 128 12.49 -1.92 15.79
CA HIS A 128 11.14 -1.54 15.32
C HIS A 128 11.09 -0.17 14.62
N VAL A 129 12.07 0.70 14.87
CA VAL A 129 12.26 1.97 14.16
C VAL A 129 12.89 1.73 12.80
N VAL A 130 13.92 0.89 12.74
CA VAL A 130 14.57 0.49 11.48
C VAL A 130 13.64 -0.36 10.58
N GLY A 131 12.68 -1.07 11.19
CA GLY A 131 11.69 -1.93 10.53
C GLY A 131 12.28 -3.23 9.99
N ALA A 132 11.50 -4.31 9.99
CA ALA A 132 11.92 -5.59 9.40
C ALA A 132 11.91 -5.57 7.86
N GLY A 133 10.98 -4.79 7.28
CA GLY A 133 10.72 -4.74 5.84
C GLY A 133 11.38 -3.57 5.09
N PRO A 134 10.84 -3.23 3.91
CA PRO A 134 11.23 -2.04 3.15
C PRO A 134 11.11 -0.75 3.95
N PHE A 135 12.20 0.02 3.96
CA PHE A 135 12.36 1.24 4.74
C PHE A 135 12.72 2.42 3.82
N TRP A 136 12.18 3.59 4.11
CA TRP A 136 12.77 4.86 3.72
C TRP A 136 12.53 5.89 4.82
N GLY A 137 13.47 6.82 4.99
CA GLY A 137 13.38 7.82 6.03
C GLY A 137 14.54 8.80 6.02
N TYR A 138 14.45 9.79 6.90
CA TYR A 138 15.46 10.81 7.12
C TYR A 138 15.56 11.11 8.61
N VAL A 139 16.66 11.75 9.00
CA VAL A 139 16.87 12.22 10.36
C VAL A 139 16.94 13.72 10.41
N ILE A 140 16.44 14.28 11.50
CA ILE A 140 16.50 15.70 11.82
C ILE A 140 17.46 15.86 13.00
N PHE A 141 18.55 16.59 12.78
CA PHE A 141 19.51 16.94 13.83
C PHE A 141 19.01 18.10 14.70
N ASP A 142 19.66 18.35 15.84
CA ASP A 142 19.32 19.43 16.78
C ASP A 142 19.26 20.83 16.11
N ASN A 143 20.06 21.07 15.08
CA ASN A 143 20.03 22.31 14.31
C ASN A 143 18.98 22.34 13.17
N HIS A 144 18.08 21.34 13.12
CA HIS A 144 17.07 21.12 12.09
C HIS A 144 17.60 20.84 10.67
N GLU A 145 18.87 20.43 10.52
CA GLU A 145 19.32 19.84 9.24
C GLU A 145 18.69 18.46 9.05
N GLU A 146 18.06 18.24 7.88
CA GLU A 146 17.50 16.95 7.48
C GLU A 146 18.51 16.18 6.62
N VAL A 147 18.72 14.91 6.94
CA VAL A 147 19.62 14.02 6.17
C VAL A 147 18.97 12.66 5.96
N ASP A 148 19.02 12.16 4.73
CA ASP A 148 18.54 10.82 4.40
C ASP A 148 19.30 9.73 5.14
N VAL A 149 18.56 8.70 5.55
CA VAL A 149 19.14 7.53 6.23
C VAL A 149 18.63 6.24 5.64
N HIS A 150 19.47 5.21 5.74
CA HIS A 150 19.05 3.85 5.43
C HIS A 150 19.60 2.85 6.45
N PRO A 151 18.94 1.70 6.61
CA PRO A 151 19.42 0.65 7.50
C PRO A 151 20.67 -0.04 6.95
N VAL A 152 21.65 -0.29 7.83
CA VAL A 152 22.83 -1.12 7.53
C VAL A 152 22.91 -2.37 8.40
N TYR A 153 22.16 -2.39 9.52
CA TYR A 153 22.01 -3.58 10.34
C TYR A 153 20.67 -3.57 11.07
N ARG A 154 20.06 -4.76 11.15
CA ARG A 154 18.85 -5.03 11.93
C ARG A 154 19.11 -6.31 12.68
N ASP A 155 18.93 -6.29 13.98
CA ASP A 155 19.11 -7.49 14.76
C ASP A 155 17.91 -8.45 14.58
N PRO A 156 18.10 -9.74 14.31
CA PRO A 156 17.00 -10.71 14.23
C PRO A 156 16.11 -10.85 15.47
N VAL A 157 16.63 -10.55 16.67
CA VAL A 157 16.02 -10.98 17.94
C VAL A 157 15.90 -9.87 18.99
N HIS A 158 16.86 -8.97 19.07
CA HIS A 158 16.93 -7.90 20.07
C HIS A 158 16.57 -6.55 19.45
N ASP A 159 15.90 -5.67 20.20
CA ASP A 159 15.27 -4.48 19.62
C ASP A 159 16.26 -3.34 19.34
N PHE A 160 17.24 -3.58 18.47
CA PHE A 160 18.16 -2.57 17.99
C PHE A 160 18.49 -2.71 16.50
N GLY A 161 18.82 -1.58 15.89
CA GLY A 161 19.31 -1.50 14.52
C GLY A 161 20.25 -0.32 14.34
N ILE A 162 21.00 -0.34 13.24
CA ILE A 162 21.96 0.70 12.89
C ILE A 162 21.53 1.31 11.56
N LEU A 163 21.33 2.62 11.57
CA LEU A 163 21.10 3.43 10.38
C LEU A 163 22.42 4.08 9.94
N LYS A 164 22.53 4.35 8.65
CA LYS A 164 23.64 5.09 8.04
C LYS A 164 23.12 6.36 7.38
N TYR A 165 23.80 7.47 7.65
CA TYR A 165 23.64 8.77 6.99
C TYR A 165 24.95 9.18 6.32
N ASP A 166 24.91 10.16 5.41
CA ASP A 166 26.12 10.78 4.86
C ASP A 166 26.57 11.93 5.78
N PRO A 167 27.72 11.84 6.48
CA PRO A 167 28.21 12.93 7.32
C PRO A 167 28.44 14.24 6.57
N LYS A 168 28.72 14.18 5.27
CA LYS A 168 28.94 15.39 4.44
C LYS A 168 27.65 16.15 4.14
N ALA A 169 26.50 15.52 4.33
CA ALA A 169 25.21 16.17 4.16
C ALA A 169 24.91 17.15 5.30
N VAL A 170 25.53 16.98 6.47
CA VAL A 170 25.45 17.90 7.62
C VAL A 170 26.49 19.00 7.44
N LYS A 171 26.05 20.25 7.29
CA LYS A 171 26.93 21.36 6.87
C LYS A 171 27.21 22.37 7.96
N TYR A 172 26.28 22.55 8.90
CA TYR A 172 26.30 23.68 9.83
C TYR A 172 26.42 23.25 11.30
N MET A 173 26.75 21.98 11.53
CA MET A 173 26.86 21.41 12.87
C MET A 173 28.04 20.45 12.97
N ASP A 174 28.84 20.65 14.02
CA ASP A 174 29.88 19.70 14.38
C ASP A 174 29.27 18.52 15.13
N LEU A 175 29.30 17.36 14.50
CA LEU A 175 28.82 16.12 15.10
C LEU A 175 29.94 15.39 15.85
N SER A 176 29.58 14.85 17.01
CA SER A 176 30.40 13.88 17.73
C SER A 176 29.64 12.55 17.81
N ALA A 177 30.18 11.59 18.56
CA ALA A 177 29.49 10.33 18.79
C ALA A 177 29.35 10.10 20.29
N LEU A 178 28.22 9.52 20.69
CA LEU A 178 28.07 9.01 22.05
C LEU A 178 28.80 7.68 22.18
N GLU A 179 29.61 7.55 23.23
CA GLU A 179 30.30 6.31 23.55
C GLU A 179 29.32 5.32 24.19
N LEU A 180 29.27 4.09 23.67
CA LEU A 180 28.49 3.00 24.26
C LEU A 180 29.31 2.36 25.39
N ARG A 181 28.82 2.46 26.63
CA ARG A 181 29.47 1.99 27.86
C ARG A 181 28.53 1.10 28.70
N PRO A 182 28.17 -0.10 28.21
CA PRO A 182 27.33 -1.04 28.97
C PRO A 182 27.92 -1.40 30.35
N ASP A 183 29.24 -1.35 30.51
CA ASP A 183 29.97 -1.63 31.75
C ASP A 183 29.70 -0.64 32.90
N LEU A 184 29.11 0.51 32.58
CA LEU A 184 28.74 1.55 33.54
C LEU A 184 27.29 1.42 34.05
N ALA A 185 26.45 0.59 33.43
CA ALA A 185 25.08 0.37 33.89
C ALA A 185 25.05 -0.33 35.27
N ARG A 186 24.59 0.36 36.31
CA ARG A 186 24.58 -0.12 37.71
C ARG A 186 23.31 0.30 38.43
N VAL A 187 22.81 -0.53 39.33
CA VAL A 187 21.69 -0.16 40.22
C VAL A 187 22.10 1.05 41.07
N GLY A 188 21.26 2.07 41.08
CA GLY A 188 21.51 3.36 41.75
C GLY A 188 22.19 4.41 40.88
N GLU A 189 22.58 4.09 39.65
CA GLU A 189 23.13 5.08 38.71
C GLU A 189 22.06 6.10 38.31
N GLU A 190 22.38 7.38 38.44
CA GLU A 190 21.54 8.47 37.95
C GLU A 190 21.69 8.61 36.43
N ILE A 191 20.56 8.71 35.74
CA ILE A 191 20.52 8.73 34.27
C ILE A 191 19.65 9.87 33.75
N ARG A 192 19.88 10.20 32.47
CA ARG A 192 18.97 11.02 31.66
C ARG A 192 18.62 10.26 30.38
N VAL A 193 17.34 10.26 30.01
CA VAL A 193 16.86 9.79 28.72
C VAL A 193 16.66 11.04 27.85
N VAL A 194 17.37 11.12 26.73
CA VAL A 194 17.38 12.32 25.88
C VAL A 194 16.82 11.96 24.51
N GLY A 195 15.67 12.50 24.11
CA GLY A 195 15.03 12.12 22.85
C GLY A 195 13.75 12.86 22.55
N ASN A 196 13.15 12.58 21.39
CA ASN A 196 11.89 13.19 21.00
C ASN A 196 10.74 12.60 21.85
N ASP A 197 9.88 13.46 22.40
CA ASP A 197 8.70 13.05 23.15
C ASP A 197 7.46 13.57 22.42
N ALA A 198 6.66 12.63 21.90
CA ALA A 198 5.44 12.88 21.13
C ALA A 198 5.61 13.74 19.84
N GLY A 199 6.80 13.78 19.23
CA GLY A 199 6.99 14.35 17.89
C GLY A 199 7.23 15.85 17.83
N GLU A 200 7.00 16.58 18.92
CA GLU A 200 6.97 18.05 18.88
C GLU A 200 8.26 18.72 19.41
N LYS A 201 9.05 18.07 20.30
CA LYS A 201 10.31 18.60 20.89
C LYS A 201 11.26 17.53 21.45
N LEU A 202 12.56 17.87 21.55
CA LEU A 202 13.54 17.14 22.35
C LEU A 202 13.21 17.27 23.85
N SER A 203 13.02 16.13 24.49
CA SER A 203 12.69 15.94 25.91
C SER A 203 13.85 15.28 26.65
N ILE A 204 14.00 15.64 27.92
CA ILE A 204 15.05 15.12 28.81
C ILE A 204 14.36 14.62 30.07
N LEU A 205 14.39 13.31 30.27
CA LEU A 205 13.75 12.65 31.41
C LEU A 205 14.79 12.18 32.40
N SER A 206 14.64 12.53 33.67
CA SER A 206 15.48 12.04 34.77
C SER A 206 15.00 10.69 35.28
N GLY A 207 15.95 9.81 35.58
CA GLY A 207 15.65 8.54 36.24
C GLY A 207 16.84 7.97 37.01
N VAL A 208 16.59 6.86 37.69
CA VAL A 208 17.62 6.07 38.38
C VAL A 208 17.44 4.60 38.02
N ILE A 209 18.53 3.93 37.68
CA ILE A 209 18.52 2.50 37.39
C ILE A 209 18.14 1.73 38.66
N SER A 210 17.03 0.98 38.58
CA SER A 210 16.49 0.19 39.68
C SER A 210 16.85 -1.30 39.59
N ARG A 211 17.08 -1.80 38.38
CA ARG A 211 17.33 -3.22 38.11
C ARG A 211 18.08 -3.45 36.79
N LEU A 212 18.85 -4.54 36.69
CA LEU A 212 19.62 -4.93 35.48
C LEU A 212 19.29 -6.35 34.95
N ASP A 213 18.70 -7.19 35.79
CA ASP A 213 18.51 -8.64 35.59
C ASP A 213 17.03 -8.99 35.29
N ARG A 214 16.30 -8.08 34.66
CA ARG A 214 14.89 -8.32 34.32
C ARG A 214 14.80 -9.18 33.06
N ASN A 215 13.96 -10.21 33.04
CA ASN A 215 13.64 -10.89 31.79
C ASN A 215 12.99 -9.91 30.79
N ALA A 216 13.18 -10.15 29.49
CA ALA A 216 12.56 -9.37 28.44
C ALA A 216 11.03 -9.27 28.64
N PRO A 217 10.44 -8.07 28.53
CA PRO A 217 8.99 -7.89 28.65
C PRO A 217 8.23 -8.49 27.45
N GLU A 218 7.01 -8.97 27.70
CA GLU A 218 6.08 -9.38 26.65
C GLU A 218 5.18 -8.20 26.26
N TYR A 219 5.26 -7.76 25.00
CA TYR A 219 4.52 -6.61 24.48
C TYR A 219 3.17 -6.97 23.83
N GLY A 220 2.83 -8.26 23.76
CA GLY A 220 1.60 -8.76 23.14
C GLY A 220 1.85 -9.38 21.76
N GLU A 221 0.97 -9.08 20.81
CA GLU A 221 1.02 -9.63 19.45
C GLU A 221 1.98 -8.81 18.59
N GLY A 222 3.09 -9.41 18.15
CA GLY A 222 4.07 -8.75 17.29
C GLY A 222 5.52 -9.12 17.62
N TYR A 223 6.44 -8.23 17.26
CA TYR A 223 7.86 -8.36 17.61
C TYR A 223 8.06 -8.34 19.13
N SER A 224 8.93 -9.21 19.65
CA SER A 224 9.31 -9.19 21.06
C SER A 224 10.73 -9.74 21.24
N ASP A 225 11.47 -9.10 22.13
CA ASP A 225 12.79 -9.55 22.50
C ASP A 225 12.75 -10.87 23.30
N PHE A 226 13.85 -11.61 23.25
CA PHE A 226 14.09 -12.79 24.06
C PHE A 226 15.57 -13.09 24.14
N ASN A 227 15.94 -14.02 25.02
CA ASN A 227 17.34 -14.35 25.28
C ASN A 227 18.19 -13.12 25.63
N THR A 228 17.61 -12.19 26.39
CA THR A 228 18.29 -11.00 26.90
C THR A 228 17.65 -10.56 28.20
N ASN A 229 18.42 -9.78 28.96
CA ASN A 229 17.90 -9.04 30.10
C ASN A 229 17.54 -7.62 29.68
N TYR A 230 16.70 -6.99 30.49
CA TYR A 230 16.33 -5.60 30.39
C TYR A 230 16.74 -4.85 31.65
N ILE A 231 17.16 -3.62 31.45
CA ILE A 231 17.43 -2.65 32.50
C ILE A 231 16.11 -1.95 32.81
N GLN A 232 15.82 -1.74 34.10
CA GLN A 232 14.61 -1.05 34.53
C GLN A 232 14.97 0.21 35.30
N ALA A 233 14.34 1.33 34.97
CA ALA A 233 14.48 2.57 35.71
C ALA A 233 13.12 3.22 35.98
N ALA A 234 13.09 4.04 37.03
CA ALA A 234 11.97 4.95 37.27
C ALA A 234 12.16 6.19 36.39
N ALA A 235 11.54 6.16 35.21
CA ALA A 235 11.45 7.26 34.26
C ALA A 235 10.03 7.27 33.67
N ALA A 236 9.62 8.39 33.07
CA ALA A 236 8.27 8.62 32.56
C ALA A 236 8.28 8.88 31.05
N ALA A 237 8.93 7.98 30.29
CA ALA A 237 9.02 8.12 28.85
C ALA A 237 7.69 7.82 28.14
N SER A 238 7.40 8.57 27.08
CA SER A 238 6.18 8.42 26.27
C SER A 238 6.51 8.03 24.82
N GLY A 239 5.49 7.99 23.95
CA GLY A 239 5.66 7.65 22.53
C GLY A 239 6.62 8.61 21.82
N GLY A 240 7.46 8.09 20.92
CA GLY A 240 8.52 8.85 20.23
C GLY A 240 9.91 8.74 20.88
N SER A 241 9.98 8.38 22.17
CA SER A 241 11.23 8.20 22.91
C SER A 241 11.98 6.90 22.59
N SER A 242 11.36 5.98 21.84
CA SER A 242 12.01 4.75 21.36
C SER A 242 13.31 5.07 20.63
N GLY A 243 14.40 4.44 21.06
CA GLY A 243 15.73 4.59 20.49
C GLY A 243 16.56 5.70 21.12
N SER A 244 16.02 6.39 22.14
CA SER A 244 16.76 7.42 22.88
C SER A 244 17.96 6.82 23.61
N PRO A 245 19.11 7.50 23.63
CA PRO A 245 20.20 7.13 24.51
C PRO A 245 19.80 7.36 25.97
N VAL A 246 20.10 6.38 26.81
CA VAL A 246 20.11 6.53 28.26
C VAL A 246 21.53 6.83 28.68
N VAL A 247 21.79 8.05 29.15
CA VAL A 247 23.14 8.52 29.45
C VAL A 247 23.38 8.67 30.95
N ASN A 248 24.62 8.45 31.37
CA ASN A 248 25.07 8.77 32.72
C ASN A 248 25.55 10.24 32.81
N ARG A 249 25.97 10.66 34.01
CA ARG A 249 26.48 12.03 34.26
C ARG A 249 27.67 12.46 33.40
N ASP A 250 28.43 11.51 32.85
CA ASP A 250 29.59 11.76 31.98
C ASP A 250 29.18 11.91 30.49
N GLY A 251 27.90 11.66 30.18
CA GLY A 251 27.37 11.69 28.82
C GLY A 251 27.63 10.42 28.01
N ALA A 252 28.07 9.32 28.66
CA ALA A 252 28.21 8.03 28.02
C ALA A 252 26.86 7.30 27.98
N ALA A 253 26.53 6.66 26.86
CA ALA A 253 25.31 5.87 26.73
C ALA A 253 25.49 4.53 27.46
N VAL A 254 24.62 4.24 28.42
CA VAL A 254 24.66 3.02 29.25
C VAL A 254 23.53 2.04 28.92
N ALA A 255 22.45 2.52 28.32
CA ALA A 255 21.33 1.71 27.84
C ALA A 255 20.64 2.36 26.63
N LEU A 256 19.76 1.62 25.94
CA LEU A 256 18.90 2.10 24.85
C LEU A 256 17.44 2.08 25.30
N GLN A 257 16.73 3.20 25.22
CA GLN A 257 15.29 3.24 25.54
C GLN A 257 14.51 2.39 24.53
N ALA A 258 13.71 1.43 25.03
CA ALA A 258 12.95 0.50 24.19
C ALA A 258 11.43 0.57 24.44
N GLY A 259 11.00 0.93 25.65
CA GLY A 259 9.59 1.20 25.92
C GLY A 259 9.27 1.38 27.40
N GLY A 260 8.05 1.84 27.69
CA GLY A 260 7.52 2.02 29.05
C GLY A 260 6.28 1.18 29.32
N ARG A 261 5.78 1.19 30.55
CA ARG A 261 4.46 0.60 30.84
C ARG A 261 3.32 1.45 30.29
N ALA A 262 2.43 0.81 29.53
CA ALA A 262 1.23 1.44 28.98
C ALA A 262 0.15 1.81 30.03
N ASP A 263 0.29 1.38 31.29
CA ASP A 263 -0.66 1.67 32.38
C ASP A 263 -0.37 2.99 33.12
N GLY A 264 0.62 3.77 32.65
CA GLY A 264 0.98 5.08 33.22
C GLY A 264 1.87 5.00 34.46
N ALA A 265 2.35 3.81 34.84
CA ALA A 265 3.38 3.69 35.86
C ALA A 265 4.72 4.26 35.36
N ALA A 266 5.42 5.04 36.19
CA ALA A 266 6.76 5.57 35.91
C ALA A 266 7.82 4.46 35.96
N THR A 267 7.78 3.54 35.01
CA THR A 267 8.71 2.42 34.87
C THR A 267 9.00 2.20 33.40
N ASP A 268 10.25 2.46 33.03
CA ASP A 268 10.78 2.29 31.69
C ASP A 268 11.72 1.08 31.60
N TYR A 269 11.78 0.52 30.40
CA TYR A 269 12.53 -0.66 30.03
C TYR A 269 13.58 -0.28 28.99
N PHE A 270 14.85 -0.52 29.35
CA PHE A 270 15.98 -0.24 28.47
C PHE A 270 16.69 -1.53 28.05
N LEU A 271 17.06 -1.57 26.78
CA LEU A 271 17.88 -2.64 26.20
C LEU A 271 19.36 -2.43 26.60
N PRO A 272 20.07 -3.48 27.07
CA PRO A 272 21.51 -3.42 27.31
C PRO A 272 22.33 -3.18 26.04
N LEU A 273 23.45 -2.48 26.16
CA LEU A 273 24.26 -2.08 25.00
C LEU A 273 25.36 -3.08 24.60
N ASP A 274 25.53 -4.20 25.30
CA ASP A 274 26.56 -5.21 24.97
C ASP A 274 26.46 -5.70 23.51
N ARG A 275 25.23 -6.00 23.08
CA ARG A 275 24.95 -6.45 21.70
C ARG A 275 25.02 -5.33 20.67
N PRO A 276 24.37 -4.17 20.87
CA PRO A 276 24.60 -3.00 20.04
C PRO A 276 26.08 -2.67 19.84
N LEU A 277 26.90 -2.73 20.90
CA LEU A 277 28.33 -2.45 20.84
C LEU A 277 29.08 -3.49 19.99
N ARG A 278 28.82 -4.79 20.19
CA ARG A 278 29.41 -5.86 19.35
C ARG A 278 29.06 -5.68 17.88
N ALA A 279 27.78 -5.46 17.58
CA ALA A 279 27.30 -5.27 16.21
C ALA A 279 27.93 -4.03 15.57
N LEU A 280 27.96 -2.89 16.27
CA LEU A 280 28.61 -1.67 15.81
C LEU A 280 30.09 -1.87 15.51
N GLN A 281 30.82 -2.63 16.33
CA GLN A 281 32.22 -2.96 16.08
C GLN A 281 32.41 -3.81 14.81
N CYS A 282 31.53 -4.78 14.57
CA CYS A 282 31.55 -5.60 13.36
C CYS A 282 31.26 -4.75 12.12
N VAL A 283 30.19 -3.93 12.17
CA VAL A 283 29.82 -3.00 11.08
C VAL A 283 30.96 -2.02 10.77
N ARG A 284 31.59 -1.43 11.79
CA ARG A 284 32.77 -0.55 11.62
C ARG A 284 33.96 -1.23 10.94
N LYS A 285 34.12 -2.54 11.15
CA LYS A 285 35.20 -3.35 10.55
C LYS A 285 34.81 -3.94 9.20
N GLY A 286 33.58 -3.73 8.72
CA GLY A 286 33.05 -4.39 7.52
C GLY A 286 32.96 -5.91 7.66
N GLN A 287 32.79 -6.41 8.89
CA GLN A 287 32.68 -7.83 9.18
C GLN A 287 31.20 -8.23 9.32
N PRO A 288 30.80 -9.44 8.86
CA PRO A 288 29.46 -9.95 9.10
C PRO A 288 29.14 -10.01 10.60
N VAL A 289 27.95 -9.55 10.98
CA VAL A 289 27.46 -9.66 12.36
C VAL A 289 26.85 -11.05 12.56
N THR A 290 27.67 -12.02 12.96
CA THR A 290 27.19 -13.40 13.18
C THR A 290 26.21 -13.46 14.35
N ARG A 291 25.12 -14.22 14.17
CA ARG A 291 24.05 -14.40 15.16
C ARG A 291 23.64 -15.86 15.27
N GLY A 292 24.07 -16.53 16.33
CA GLY A 292 23.88 -17.96 16.53
C GLY A 292 22.58 -18.30 17.25
N THR A 293 21.98 -19.42 16.90
CA THR A 293 20.81 -19.95 17.61
C THR A 293 20.77 -21.47 17.58
N ILE A 294 20.20 -22.04 18.64
CA ILE A 294 19.79 -23.45 18.71
C ILE A 294 18.25 -23.60 18.68
N GLN A 295 17.54 -22.49 18.38
CA GLN A 295 16.08 -22.35 18.40
C GLN A 295 15.46 -22.65 19.77
N THR A 296 16.14 -22.20 20.83
CA THR A 296 15.69 -22.28 22.23
C THR A 296 15.57 -20.89 22.83
N GLN A 297 14.41 -20.59 23.43
CA GLN A 297 14.26 -19.47 24.33
C GLN A 297 14.66 -19.90 25.74
N TRP A 298 15.57 -19.15 26.34
CA TRP A 298 15.95 -19.27 27.73
C TRP A 298 15.33 -18.12 28.53
N ILE A 299 15.05 -18.38 29.80
CA ILE A 299 14.55 -17.41 30.77
C ILE A 299 15.39 -17.47 32.04
N LEU A 300 15.64 -16.33 32.68
CA LEU A 300 16.26 -16.33 34.01
C LEU A 300 15.25 -16.75 35.07
N LYS A 301 15.63 -17.76 35.86
CA LYS A 301 14.91 -18.19 37.06
C LYS A 301 15.81 -18.12 38.29
N PRO A 302 15.32 -17.62 39.43
CA PRO A 302 16.13 -17.61 40.65
C PRO A 302 16.42 -19.04 41.14
N PHE A 303 17.45 -19.18 41.98
CA PHE A 303 17.88 -20.50 42.49
C PHE A 303 16.76 -21.31 43.16
N ASP A 304 15.79 -20.67 43.83
CA ASP A 304 14.67 -21.38 44.46
C ASP A 304 13.72 -22.03 43.44
N GLU A 305 13.49 -21.39 42.29
CA GLU A 305 12.77 -21.98 41.16
C GLU A 305 13.60 -23.06 40.49
N CYS A 306 14.90 -22.82 40.26
CA CYS A 306 15.78 -23.82 39.67
C CYS A 306 15.83 -25.11 40.52
N ARG A 307 15.85 -25.00 41.86
CA ARG A 307 15.75 -26.16 42.77
C ARG A 307 14.44 -26.92 42.58
N ARG A 308 13.32 -26.23 42.38
CA ARG A 308 12.01 -26.86 42.09
C ARG A 308 11.99 -27.59 40.74
N LEU A 309 12.83 -27.18 39.80
CA LEU A 309 13.06 -27.84 38.51
C LEU A 309 14.10 -28.98 38.57
N GLY A 310 14.75 -29.16 39.72
CA GLY A 310 15.73 -30.22 39.95
C GLY A 310 17.18 -29.76 40.01
N LEU A 311 17.47 -28.47 40.23
CA LEU A 311 18.84 -28.02 40.51
C LEU A 311 19.37 -28.67 41.80
N THR A 312 20.44 -29.45 41.67
CA THR A 312 21.14 -30.09 42.80
C THR A 312 22.01 -29.11 43.56
N THR A 313 22.17 -29.36 44.87
CA THR A 313 23.00 -28.54 45.76
C THR A 313 24.43 -28.39 45.27
N ASN A 314 25.03 -29.46 44.70
CA ASN A 314 26.40 -29.41 44.18
C ASN A 314 26.58 -28.36 43.08
N TRP A 315 25.63 -28.24 42.15
CA TRP A 315 25.70 -27.24 41.08
C TRP A 315 25.33 -25.84 41.56
N GLU A 316 24.36 -25.71 42.46
CA GLU A 316 24.07 -24.42 43.10
C GLU A 316 25.30 -23.89 43.84
N ASP A 317 25.98 -24.72 44.63
CA ASP A 317 27.19 -24.37 45.37
C ASP A 317 28.32 -23.98 44.40
N ALA A 318 28.52 -24.73 43.32
CA ALA A 318 29.52 -24.41 42.30
C ALA A 318 29.23 -23.07 41.62
N MET A 319 27.98 -22.81 41.23
CA MET A 319 27.55 -21.56 40.60
C MET A 319 27.71 -20.37 41.54
N ARG A 320 27.26 -20.48 42.79
CA ARG A 320 27.40 -19.41 43.81
C ARG A 320 28.85 -19.14 44.16
N LYS A 321 29.70 -20.17 44.16
CA LYS A 321 31.14 -20.02 44.42
C LYS A 321 31.84 -19.25 43.29
N GLN A 322 31.51 -19.55 42.03
CA GLN A 322 32.12 -18.90 40.87
C GLN A 322 31.51 -17.51 40.60
N PHE A 323 30.21 -17.37 40.80
CA PHE A 323 29.42 -16.16 40.51
C PHE A 323 28.66 -15.68 41.75
N PRO A 324 29.36 -15.13 42.78
CA PRO A 324 28.75 -14.83 44.08
C PRO A 324 27.69 -13.71 44.06
N LYS A 325 27.62 -12.93 42.97
CA LYS A 325 26.62 -11.86 42.79
C LYS A 325 25.38 -12.34 42.04
N GLU A 326 25.45 -13.50 41.38
CA GLU A 326 24.36 -14.02 40.58
C GLU A 326 23.38 -14.77 41.48
N THR A 327 22.10 -14.60 41.22
CA THR A 327 21.00 -15.20 42.00
C THR A 327 20.08 -16.07 41.15
N CYS A 328 20.33 -16.13 39.84
CA CYS A 328 19.51 -16.78 38.83
C CYS A 328 20.36 -17.66 37.91
N LEU A 329 19.71 -18.62 37.26
CA LEU A 329 20.27 -19.44 36.17
C LEU A 329 19.35 -19.37 34.94
N LEU A 330 19.92 -19.72 33.78
CA LEU A 330 19.18 -19.82 32.53
C LEU A 330 18.44 -21.17 32.47
N VAL A 331 17.14 -21.10 32.23
CA VAL A 331 16.25 -22.25 32.12
C VAL A 331 15.58 -22.25 30.75
N ALA A 332 15.52 -23.41 30.10
CA ALA A 332 14.86 -23.54 28.81
C ALA A 332 13.34 -23.36 28.98
N GLU A 333 12.76 -22.40 28.25
CA GLU A 333 11.33 -22.06 28.31
C GLU A 333 10.58 -22.51 27.06
N VAL A 334 11.15 -22.29 25.87
CA VAL A 334 10.55 -22.70 24.59
C VAL A 334 11.62 -23.37 23.73
N ILE A 335 11.32 -24.56 23.22
CA ILE A 335 12.14 -25.28 22.24
C ILE A 335 11.31 -25.44 20.96
N LEU A 336 11.81 -24.95 19.82
CA LEU A 336 11.03 -25.10 18.59
C LEU A 336 11.11 -26.52 18.03
N PRO A 337 9.97 -27.12 17.66
CA PRO A 337 9.94 -28.40 16.97
C PRO A 337 10.76 -28.35 15.67
N ASN A 338 11.43 -29.46 15.34
CA ASN A 338 12.36 -29.61 14.22
C ASN A 338 13.57 -28.66 14.23
N GLY A 339 13.79 -27.93 15.33
CA GLY A 339 14.96 -27.09 15.55
C GLY A 339 16.19 -27.90 16.01
N PRO A 340 17.39 -27.30 16.05
CA PRO A 340 18.62 -28.01 16.43
C PRO A 340 18.61 -28.63 17.84
N ALA A 341 17.91 -27.98 18.77
CA ALA A 341 17.75 -28.42 20.16
C ALA A 341 16.54 -29.36 20.37
N ASP A 342 15.69 -29.56 19.36
CA ASP A 342 14.53 -30.44 19.45
C ASP A 342 14.96 -31.87 19.80
N ALA A 343 14.14 -32.54 20.61
CA ALA A 343 14.39 -33.85 21.24
C ALA A 343 15.64 -33.95 22.13
N LYS A 344 16.49 -32.91 22.23
CA LYS A 344 17.71 -32.89 23.06
C LYS A 344 17.51 -32.11 24.35
N ILE A 345 16.90 -30.94 24.25
CA ILE A 345 16.55 -30.07 25.39
C ILE A 345 15.03 -30.15 25.60
N GLN A 346 14.59 -29.96 26.84
CA GLN A 346 13.19 -29.92 27.24
C GLN A 346 12.92 -28.67 28.09
N GLU A 347 11.67 -28.22 28.10
CA GLU A 347 11.22 -27.11 28.93
C GLU A 347 11.49 -27.43 30.41
N GLY A 348 12.09 -26.47 31.12
CA GLY A 348 12.50 -26.62 32.51
C GLY A 348 13.94 -27.12 32.72
N ASP A 349 14.66 -27.48 31.65
CA ASP A 349 16.09 -27.82 31.77
C ASP A 349 16.91 -26.60 32.21
N VAL A 350 17.76 -26.79 33.23
CA VAL A 350 18.63 -25.74 33.76
C VAL A 350 20.00 -25.82 33.08
N LEU A 351 20.44 -24.73 32.44
CA LEU A 351 21.75 -24.67 31.79
C LEU A 351 22.87 -24.54 32.84
N ILE A 352 23.83 -25.46 32.80
CA ILE A 352 24.97 -25.48 33.73
C ILE A 352 26.26 -25.08 33.01
N LYS A 353 26.60 -25.76 31.91
CA LYS A 353 27.83 -25.45 31.13
C LYS A 353 27.58 -25.38 29.64
N VAL A 354 28.42 -24.59 28.98
CA VAL A 354 28.57 -24.56 27.52
C VAL A 354 30.05 -24.76 27.21
N ASN A 355 30.38 -25.75 26.39
CA ASN A 355 31.76 -26.10 26.03
C ASN A 355 32.70 -26.30 27.24
N GLY A 356 32.15 -26.80 28.36
CA GLY A 356 32.87 -27.04 29.61
C GLY A 356 32.98 -25.84 30.56
N GLU A 357 32.55 -24.64 30.13
CA GLU A 357 32.55 -23.41 30.93
C GLU A 357 31.22 -23.25 31.68
N LEU A 358 31.26 -22.94 32.98
CA LEU A 358 30.08 -22.58 33.78
C LEU A 358 29.54 -21.21 33.37
N LEU A 359 28.23 -21.07 33.26
CA LEU A 359 27.61 -19.88 32.69
C LEU A 359 26.25 -19.56 33.32
N THR A 360 26.00 -18.27 33.56
CA THR A 360 24.75 -17.77 34.15
C THR A 360 24.10 -16.62 33.35
N GLN A 361 24.82 -16.03 32.39
CA GLN A 361 24.44 -14.77 31.73
C GLN A 361 24.24 -14.94 30.22
N PHE A 362 23.22 -14.28 29.68
CA PHE A 362 22.94 -14.26 28.23
C PHE A 362 24.12 -13.79 27.40
N VAL A 363 24.76 -12.67 27.77
CA VAL A 363 25.88 -12.07 27.01
C VAL A 363 26.93 -13.12 26.65
N ARG A 364 27.36 -13.93 27.63
CA ARG A 364 28.36 -14.97 27.42
C ARG A 364 27.82 -16.16 26.61
N LEU A 365 26.55 -16.55 26.82
CA LEU A 365 25.93 -17.66 26.08
C LEU A 365 25.92 -17.33 24.59
N ASP A 366 25.49 -16.12 24.31
CA ASP A 366 25.42 -15.62 22.97
C ASP A 366 26.78 -15.41 22.30
N ASP A 367 27.82 -14.97 23.01
CA ASP A 367 29.17 -14.93 22.45
C ASP A 367 29.62 -16.32 21.95
N ILE A 368 29.27 -17.38 22.71
CA ILE A 368 29.57 -18.76 22.33
C ILE A 368 28.72 -19.18 21.12
N LEU A 369 27.42 -18.85 21.09
CA LEU A 369 26.55 -19.15 19.94
C LEU A 369 27.01 -18.41 18.68
N ASP A 370 27.23 -17.11 18.77
CA ASP A 370 27.60 -16.23 17.66
C ASP A 370 28.97 -16.61 17.06
N SER A 371 29.91 -17.12 17.88
CA SER A 371 31.22 -17.62 17.41
C SER A 371 31.18 -19.06 16.88
N SER A 372 30.08 -19.79 17.13
CA SER A 372 29.92 -21.19 16.75
C SER A 372 28.93 -21.40 15.60
N VAL A 373 28.46 -20.34 14.93
CA VAL A 373 27.54 -20.42 13.78
C VAL A 373 28.05 -21.39 12.72
N GLY A 374 27.21 -22.34 12.31
CA GLY A 374 27.58 -23.43 11.38
C GLY A 374 28.34 -24.59 12.03
N GLY A 375 28.74 -24.46 13.29
CA GLY A 375 29.43 -25.46 14.08
C GLY A 375 28.51 -26.19 15.08
N LYS A 376 29.13 -26.72 16.14
CA LYS A 376 28.45 -27.43 17.22
C LYS A 376 28.94 -26.95 18.58
N ILE A 377 28.07 -27.02 19.58
CA ILE A 377 28.38 -26.75 20.98
C ILE A 377 27.97 -27.94 21.84
N LYS A 378 28.64 -28.08 22.98
CA LYS A 378 28.31 -29.08 24.00
C LYS A 378 27.69 -28.40 25.20
N LEU A 379 26.46 -28.76 25.54
CA LEU A 379 25.75 -28.24 26.71
C LEU A 379 25.74 -29.30 27.80
N LEU A 380 26.02 -28.88 29.04
CA LEU A 380 25.65 -29.63 30.23
C LEU A 380 24.42 -28.96 30.83
N ILE A 381 23.31 -29.70 30.88
CA ILE A 381 22.05 -29.25 31.46
C ILE A 381 21.68 -30.15 32.64
N GLN A 382 20.88 -29.63 33.55
CA GLN A 382 20.32 -30.40 34.64
C GLN A 382 18.81 -30.56 34.44
N ARG A 383 18.38 -31.80 34.26
CA ARG A 383 16.98 -32.20 34.08
C ARG A 383 16.52 -33.00 35.28
N GLN A 384 15.64 -32.43 36.10
CA GLN A 384 15.04 -33.12 37.25
C GLN A 384 16.08 -33.78 38.19
N GLY A 385 17.24 -33.13 38.39
CA GLY A 385 18.33 -33.63 39.23
C GLY A 385 19.36 -34.51 38.54
N VAL A 386 19.21 -34.79 37.24
CA VAL A 386 20.14 -35.60 36.46
C VAL A 386 20.94 -34.72 35.51
N ASP A 387 22.26 -34.92 35.50
CA ASP A 387 23.18 -34.26 34.59
C ASP A 387 23.07 -34.88 33.19
N MET A 388 22.79 -34.04 32.20
CA MET A 388 22.63 -34.44 30.80
C MET A 388 23.61 -33.64 29.94
N GLU A 389 24.50 -34.34 29.24
CA GLU A 389 25.34 -33.72 28.22
C GLU A 389 24.70 -33.88 26.85
N VAL A 390 24.50 -32.77 26.14
CA VAL A 390 23.90 -32.75 24.81
C VAL A 390 24.77 -31.98 23.82
N GLU A 391 24.92 -32.51 22.62
CA GLU A 391 25.61 -31.84 21.52
C GLU A 391 24.58 -31.25 20.54
N VAL A 392 24.68 -29.95 20.29
CA VAL A 392 23.70 -29.20 19.50
C VAL A 392 24.43 -28.43 18.39
N SER A 393 23.86 -28.44 17.18
CA SER A 393 24.35 -27.64 16.07
C SER A 393 23.85 -26.21 16.20
N VAL A 394 24.69 -25.23 15.88
CA VAL A 394 24.32 -23.82 15.96
C VAL A 394 23.99 -23.31 14.56
N GLY A 395 22.74 -22.91 14.37
CA GLY A 395 22.25 -22.27 13.15
C GLY A 395 22.51 -20.77 13.15
N ASP A 396 22.30 -20.14 11.99
CA ASP A 396 22.37 -18.70 11.80
C ASP A 396 20.98 -18.08 11.86
N LEU A 397 20.77 -17.13 12.78
CA LEU A 397 19.51 -16.41 12.91
C LEU A 397 19.12 -15.66 11.63
N HIS A 398 20.09 -15.11 10.90
CA HIS A 398 19.81 -14.36 9.66
C HIS A 398 19.19 -15.24 8.58
N THR A 399 19.50 -16.55 8.57
CA THR A 399 18.95 -17.50 7.58
C THR A 399 17.49 -17.90 7.85
N ILE A 400 17.01 -17.71 9.07
CA ILE A 400 15.62 -18.01 9.50
C ILE A 400 14.84 -16.73 9.84
N THR A 401 15.40 -15.58 9.50
CA THR A 401 14.73 -14.28 9.50
C THR A 401 14.49 -13.89 8.04
N PRO A 402 13.24 -13.69 7.62
CA PRO A 402 12.94 -13.32 6.24
C PRO A 402 13.68 -12.05 5.80
N ASP A 403 14.23 -12.09 4.60
CA ASP A 403 14.93 -10.99 3.92
C ASP A 403 14.38 -10.73 2.51
N ARG A 404 13.32 -11.44 2.15
CA ARG A 404 12.65 -11.35 0.85
C ARG A 404 11.15 -11.62 0.99
N PHE A 405 10.37 -11.07 0.07
CA PHE A 405 8.96 -11.44 -0.08
C PHE A 405 8.55 -11.44 -1.55
N VAL A 406 7.49 -12.17 -1.86
CA VAL A 406 6.89 -12.23 -3.19
C VAL A 406 5.52 -11.57 -3.16
N SER A 407 5.26 -10.69 -4.12
CA SER A 407 3.93 -10.15 -4.38
C SER A 407 3.28 -10.89 -5.54
N ALA A 408 2.09 -11.46 -5.32
CA ALA A 408 1.32 -12.20 -6.32
C ALA A 408 -0.18 -12.03 -6.08
N ALA A 409 -0.95 -11.76 -7.14
CA ALA A 409 -2.41 -11.60 -7.08
C ALA A 409 -2.88 -10.66 -5.95
N GLY A 410 -2.17 -9.53 -5.81
CA GLY A 410 -2.41 -8.49 -4.82
C GLY A 410 -1.87 -8.74 -3.41
N ALA A 411 -1.51 -9.98 -3.03
CA ALA A 411 -0.99 -10.29 -1.69
C ALA A 411 0.53 -10.39 -1.66
N SER A 412 1.11 -10.30 -0.45
CA SER A 412 2.55 -10.43 -0.20
C SER A 412 2.86 -11.61 0.74
N PHE A 413 3.92 -12.35 0.42
CA PHE A 413 4.24 -13.65 1.01
C PHE A 413 5.72 -13.76 1.36
N HIS A 414 6.04 -14.36 2.51
CA HIS A 414 7.41 -14.74 2.87
C HIS A 414 7.46 -16.03 3.70
N ASP A 415 8.65 -16.57 3.92
CA ASP A 415 8.85 -17.73 4.79
C ASP A 415 8.53 -17.39 6.26
N LEU A 416 8.00 -18.34 7.03
CA LEU A 416 7.66 -18.10 8.44
C LEU A 416 8.93 -17.74 9.24
N SER A 417 8.92 -16.57 9.89
CA SER A 417 10.07 -16.08 10.65
C SER A 417 10.25 -16.82 11.98
N TYR A 418 11.49 -16.84 12.47
CA TYR A 418 11.78 -17.34 13.82
C TYR A 418 11.05 -16.57 14.93
N GLN A 419 10.86 -15.25 14.77
CA GLN A 419 10.09 -14.43 15.72
C GLN A 419 8.65 -14.94 15.88
N GLN A 420 7.95 -15.11 14.75
CA GLN A 420 6.58 -15.63 14.74
C GLN A 420 6.53 -17.10 15.21
N ALA A 421 7.43 -17.95 14.70
CA ALA A 421 7.47 -19.36 15.09
C ALA A 421 7.71 -19.53 16.59
N ARG A 422 8.59 -18.70 17.18
CA ARG A 422 8.88 -18.68 18.61
C ARG A 422 7.67 -18.29 19.44
N LEU A 423 6.98 -17.21 19.06
CA LEU A 423 5.84 -16.69 19.81
C LEU A 423 4.73 -17.73 19.99
N TYR A 424 4.56 -18.63 19.00
CA TYR A 424 3.55 -19.68 19.02
C TYR A 424 4.09 -21.09 19.32
N ALA A 425 5.41 -21.21 19.59
CA ALA A 425 6.10 -22.49 19.82
C ALA A 425 5.93 -23.52 18.69
N ILE A 426 6.08 -23.08 17.44
CA ILE A 426 5.92 -23.90 16.22
C ILE A 426 7.23 -24.02 15.44
N SER A 427 7.28 -24.95 14.49
CA SER A 427 8.46 -25.15 13.62
C SER A 427 8.67 -23.95 12.68
N THR A 428 9.92 -23.61 12.39
CA THR A 428 10.24 -22.66 11.29
C THR A 428 10.17 -23.32 9.90
N LYS A 429 10.07 -24.66 9.86
CA LYS A 429 10.10 -25.46 8.62
C LYS A 429 8.76 -26.15 8.38
N GLY A 430 8.31 -26.14 7.12
CA GLY A 430 7.16 -26.93 6.66
C GLY A 430 5.81 -26.49 7.22
N MET A 431 5.70 -25.27 7.74
CA MET A 431 4.45 -24.72 8.28
C MET A 431 3.58 -24.03 7.23
N GLY A 432 4.04 -23.96 5.97
CA GLY A 432 3.39 -23.19 4.92
C GLY A 432 4.00 -21.80 4.75
N VAL A 433 3.52 -21.07 3.76
CA VAL A 433 3.99 -19.70 3.45
C VAL A 433 3.19 -18.67 4.23
N PHE A 434 3.89 -17.75 4.89
CA PHE A 434 3.26 -16.70 5.68
C PHE A 434 2.73 -15.57 4.80
N VAL A 435 1.49 -15.16 5.05
CA VAL A 435 0.84 -14.04 4.37
C VAL A 435 0.97 -12.80 5.23
N CYS A 436 1.92 -11.92 4.89
CA CYS A 436 2.13 -10.66 5.62
C CYS A 436 1.16 -9.57 5.20
N GLU A 437 0.63 -9.62 3.97
CA GLU A 437 -0.43 -8.73 3.50
C GLU A 437 -1.55 -9.51 2.80
N ALA A 438 -2.65 -9.76 3.51
CA ALA A 438 -3.82 -10.46 2.97
C ALA A 438 -4.69 -9.52 2.12
N SER A 439 -4.39 -9.48 0.82
CA SER A 439 -5.04 -8.58 -0.13
C SER A 439 -5.26 -9.25 -1.50
N GLY A 440 -5.99 -8.59 -2.41
CA GLY A 440 -6.39 -9.17 -3.70
C GLY A 440 -7.12 -10.51 -3.54
N SER A 441 -6.67 -11.52 -4.29
CA SER A 441 -7.22 -12.87 -4.25
C SER A 441 -7.15 -13.55 -2.88
N PHE A 442 -6.12 -13.24 -2.07
CA PHE A 442 -5.80 -13.93 -0.82
C PHE A 442 -6.33 -13.22 0.43
N ARG A 443 -7.41 -12.46 0.28
CA ARG A 443 -8.14 -11.92 1.43
C ARG A 443 -9.04 -13.00 2.04
N PHE A 444 -8.52 -13.69 3.05
CA PHE A 444 -9.26 -14.70 3.81
C PHE A 444 -10.29 -14.07 4.76
N GLU A 445 -11.32 -14.84 5.10
CA GLU A 445 -12.31 -14.41 6.10
C GLU A 445 -11.70 -14.45 7.52
N GLY A 446 -11.94 -13.40 8.31
CA GLY A 446 -11.49 -13.32 9.71
C GLY A 446 -10.35 -12.32 9.93
N SER A 447 -9.23 -12.78 10.47
CA SER A 447 -8.06 -11.95 10.76
C SER A 447 -7.42 -11.37 9.49
N GLU A 448 -6.85 -10.16 9.57
CA GLU A 448 -6.11 -9.54 8.47
C GLU A 448 -4.66 -10.04 8.36
N SER A 449 -4.15 -10.74 9.38
CA SER A 449 -2.78 -11.24 9.46
C SER A 449 -2.69 -12.62 10.14
N GLY A 450 -1.54 -13.28 10.04
CA GLY A 450 -1.27 -14.55 10.73
C GLY A 450 -1.64 -15.80 9.95
N TRP A 451 -1.87 -15.70 8.64
CA TRP A 451 -2.24 -16.84 7.79
C TRP A 451 -1.01 -17.56 7.24
N LEU A 452 -1.10 -18.88 7.21
CA LEU A 452 -0.10 -19.79 6.63
C LEU A 452 -0.75 -20.60 5.51
N VAL A 453 -0.38 -20.33 4.26
CA VAL A 453 -0.87 -21.07 3.09
C VAL A 453 -0.20 -22.45 3.06
N GLN A 454 -1.03 -23.49 3.14
CA GLN A 454 -0.58 -24.89 3.17
C GLN A 454 -0.52 -25.48 1.75
N SER A 455 -1.54 -25.22 0.94
CA SER A 455 -1.57 -25.69 -0.44
C SER A 455 -2.38 -24.75 -1.33
N ILE A 456 -2.04 -24.74 -2.62
CA ILE A 456 -2.79 -24.06 -3.68
C ILE A 456 -3.03 -25.05 -4.80
N ASP A 457 -4.29 -25.19 -5.20
CA ASP A 457 -4.73 -26.11 -6.25
C ASP A 457 -4.22 -27.54 -6.04
N HIS A 458 -4.34 -28.02 -4.80
CA HIS A 458 -3.89 -29.35 -4.35
C HIS A 458 -2.37 -29.58 -4.39
N LYS A 459 -1.56 -28.55 -4.67
CA LYS A 459 -0.10 -28.59 -4.55
C LYS A 459 0.33 -27.96 -3.22
N GLU A 460 1.07 -28.71 -2.42
CA GLU A 460 1.61 -28.24 -1.13
C GLU A 460 2.59 -27.08 -1.33
N THR A 461 2.58 -26.13 -0.40
CA THR A 461 3.43 -24.93 -0.40
C THR A 461 4.16 -24.80 0.94
N PRO A 462 5.10 -25.71 1.26
CA PRO A 462 5.78 -25.74 2.57
C PRO A 462 6.70 -24.54 2.81
N ASP A 463 7.12 -23.85 1.75
CA ASP A 463 8.05 -22.72 1.73
C ASP A 463 7.75 -21.77 0.54
N LEU A 464 8.35 -20.58 0.58
CA LEU A 464 8.12 -19.53 -0.41
C LEU A 464 8.52 -19.94 -1.83
N ASP A 465 9.59 -20.72 -1.98
CA ASP A 465 10.08 -21.13 -3.30
C ASP A 465 9.11 -22.09 -3.98
N THR A 466 8.56 -23.05 -3.23
CA THR A 466 7.53 -23.96 -3.74
C THR A 466 6.25 -23.20 -4.08
N PHE A 467 5.83 -22.25 -3.23
CA PHE A 467 4.69 -21.36 -3.53
C PHE A 467 4.88 -20.60 -4.84
N VAL A 468 6.08 -20.06 -5.09
CA VAL A 468 6.40 -19.35 -6.34
C VAL A 468 6.21 -20.28 -7.55
N GLN A 469 6.73 -21.50 -7.50
CA GLN A 469 6.57 -22.45 -8.61
C GLN A 469 5.09 -22.81 -8.84
N VAL A 470 4.33 -23.03 -7.77
CA VAL A 470 2.89 -23.32 -7.89
C VAL A 470 2.14 -22.15 -8.52
N MET A 471 2.38 -20.92 -8.06
CA MET A 471 1.69 -19.72 -8.56
C MET A 471 2.05 -19.38 -10.00
N LYS A 472 3.26 -19.72 -10.47
CA LYS A 472 3.67 -19.53 -11.87
C LYS A 472 2.79 -20.29 -12.85
N ASP A 473 2.27 -21.44 -12.45
CA ASP A 473 1.46 -22.31 -13.32
C ASP A 473 -0.03 -21.94 -13.36
N ILE A 474 -0.50 -21.05 -12.47
CA ILE A 474 -1.93 -20.78 -12.32
C ILE A 474 -2.38 -19.67 -13.28
N PRO A 475 -3.32 -19.96 -14.21
CA PRO A 475 -3.84 -18.95 -15.12
C PRO A 475 -4.70 -17.91 -14.41
N ASP A 476 -4.72 -16.70 -14.97
CA ASP A 476 -5.62 -15.65 -14.52
C ASP A 476 -7.09 -16.10 -14.55
N ARG A 477 -7.89 -15.54 -13.64
CA ARG A 477 -9.31 -15.85 -13.42
C ARG A 477 -9.61 -17.31 -13.08
N SER A 478 -8.60 -18.14 -12.84
CA SER A 478 -8.78 -19.52 -12.37
C SER A 478 -9.36 -19.54 -10.97
N ARG A 479 -10.26 -20.49 -10.72
CA ARG A 479 -10.77 -20.78 -9.38
C ARG A 479 -9.98 -21.93 -8.79
N VAL A 480 -9.23 -21.66 -7.74
CA VAL A 480 -8.34 -22.64 -7.11
C VAL A 480 -8.76 -22.89 -5.66
N VAL A 481 -8.60 -24.14 -5.23
CA VAL A 481 -8.78 -24.51 -3.83
C VAL A 481 -7.51 -24.15 -3.08
N VAL A 482 -7.63 -23.37 -2.01
CA VAL A 482 -6.52 -23.00 -1.14
C VAL A 482 -6.81 -23.51 0.26
N THR A 483 -5.85 -24.22 0.84
CA THR A 483 -5.90 -24.61 2.24
C THR A 483 -4.91 -23.79 3.05
N TYR A 484 -5.33 -23.35 4.23
CA TYR A 484 -4.55 -22.43 5.05
C TYR A 484 -4.88 -22.61 6.53
N LYS A 485 -3.93 -22.26 7.40
CA LYS A 485 -4.08 -22.28 8.85
C LYS A 485 -3.80 -20.90 9.42
N HIS A 486 -4.39 -20.61 10.58
CA HIS A 486 -4.00 -19.43 11.34
C HIS A 486 -2.88 -19.81 12.31
N ILE A 487 -1.87 -18.96 12.47
CA ILE A 487 -0.72 -19.26 13.34
C ILE A 487 -1.11 -19.47 14.82
N ARG A 488 -2.24 -18.88 15.25
CA ARG A 488 -2.84 -19.07 16.59
C ARG A 488 -3.66 -20.35 16.75
N ASP A 489 -4.06 -20.96 15.65
CA ASP A 489 -4.87 -22.17 15.63
C ASP A 489 -4.39 -23.09 14.51
N LEU A 490 -3.38 -23.88 14.83
CA LEU A 490 -2.84 -24.89 13.92
C LEU A 490 -3.69 -26.16 13.84
N HIS A 491 -4.71 -26.30 14.68
CA HIS A 491 -5.59 -27.46 14.71
C HIS A 491 -6.67 -27.36 13.62
N THR A 492 -7.09 -26.14 13.29
CA THR A 492 -8.11 -25.89 12.26
C THR A 492 -7.46 -25.65 10.89
N LEU A 493 -7.64 -26.60 9.97
CA LEU A 493 -7.33 -26.40 8.55
C LEU A 493 -8.53 -25.76 7.85
N ASN A 494 -8.36 -24.51 7.42
CA ASN A 494 -9.37 -23.82 6.62
C ASN A 494 -9.18 -24.16 5.14
N THR A 495 -10.29 -24.24 4.41
CA THR A 495 -10.30 -24.47 2.96
C THR A 495 -11.22 -23.44 2.32
N SER A 496 -10.71 -22.71 1.34
CA SER A 496 -11.48 -21.73 0.58
C SER A 496 -11.24 -21.88 -0.92
N VAL A 497 -12.22 -21.50 -1.72
CA VAL A 497 -12.07 -21.40 -3.18
C VAL A 497 -11.87 -19.94 -3.53
N LEU A 498 -10.68 -19.60 -4.05
CA LEU A 498 -10.31 -18.24 -4.45
C LEU A 498 -10.38 -18.12 -5.97
N THR A 499 -10.64 -16.91 -6.46
CA THR A 499 -10.42 -16.60 -7.88
C THR A 499 -9.16 -15.79 -7.99
N ILE A 500 -8.22 -16.23 -8.83
CA ILE A 500 -6.94 -15.57 -9.02
C ILE A 500 -7.08 -14.36 -9.95
N ASP A 501 -6.69 -13.18 -9.48
CA ASP A 501 -6.88 -11.86 -10.11
C ASP A 501 -5.55 -11.24 -10.61
N ARG A 502 -4.76 -12.03 -11.34
CA ARG A 502 -3.45 -11.58 -11.87
C ARG A 502 -3.57 -10.46 -12.90
N HIS A 503 -4.74 -10.17 -13.47
CA HIS A 503 -4.91 -9.04 -14.38
C HIS A 503 -4.85 -7.65 -13.73
N TRP A 504 -5.00 -7.52 -12.41
CA TRP A 504 -4.71 -6.27 -11.71
C TRP A 504 -3.21 -6.14 -11.36
N HIS A 505 -2.48 -7.26 -11.43
CA HIS A 505 -1.08 -7.40 -11.03
C HIS A 505 -0.35 -8.34 -12.01
N ASP A 506 -0.12 -7.87 -13.24
CA ASP A 506 0.33 -8.71 -14.36
C ASP A 506 1.64 -9.47 -14.09
N LYS A 507 2.49 -8.92 -13.22
CA LYS A 507 3.78 -9.50 -12.83
C LYS A 507 3.71 -10.05 -11.42
N MET A 508 4.22 -11.26 -11.22
CA MET A 508 4.70 -11.68 -9.90
C MET A 508 6.04 -11.00 -9.64
N LYS A 509 6.20 -10.38 -8.48
CA LYS A 509 7.43 -9.64 -8.13
C LYS A 509 8.11 -10.25 -6.92
N LEU A 510 9.44 -10.32 -6.96
CA LEU A 510 10.30 -10.64 -5.82
C LEU A 510 10.97 -9.36 -5.35
N ALA A 511 10.83 -9.04 -4.07
CA ALA A 511 11.60 -8.01 -3.41
C ALA A 511 12.63 -8.67 -2.49
N VAL A 512 13.90 -8.30 -2.62
CA VAL A 512 15.01 -8.81 -1.80
C VAL A 512 15.72 -7.66 -1.10
N ARG A 513 15.98 -7.81 0.20
CA ARG A 513 16.68 -6.80 1.01
C ARG A 513 18.11 -6.59 0.50
N ASN A 514 18.49 -5.33 0.29
CA ASN A 514 19.84 -4.94 -0.06
C ASN A 514 20.39 -3.97 0.99
N ASP A 515 21.11 -4.50 1.98
CA ASP A 515 21.68 -3.71 3.08
C ASP A 515 22.88 -2.83 2.65
N ALA A 516 23.39 -2.98 1.42
CA ALA A 516 24.45 -2.13 0.89
C ALA A 516 23.91 -0.83 0.30
N THR A 517 22.78 -0.90 -0.43
CA THR A 517 22.10 0.29 -0.98
C THR A 517 21.08 0.87 -0.01
N GLY A 518 20.61 0.07 0.96
CA GLY A 518 19.52 0.43 1.86
C GLY A 518 18.13 0.23 1.25
N LEU A 519 18.05 -0.22 -0.01
CA LEU A 519 16.80 -0.46 -0.74
C LEU A 519 16.42 -1.94 -0.72
N TRP A 520 15.23 -2.23 -1.23
CA TRP A 520 14.85 -3.59 -1.59
C TRP A 520 14.83 -3.69 -3.11
N ASP A 521 15.61 -4.63 -3.64
CA ASP A 521 15.75 -4.86 -5.07
C ASP A 521 14.52 -5.62 -5.55
N ILE A 522 13.75 -5.01 -6.45
CA ILE A 522 12.50 -5.55 -6.99
C ILE A 522 12.78 -6.14 -8.37
N SER A 523 12.41 -7.39 -8.59
CA SER A 523 12.55 -8.10 -9.86
C SER A 523 11.26 -8.84 -10.23
N ASP A 524 11.00 -8.97 -11.53
CA ASP A 524 9.87 -9.73 -12.04
C ASP A 524 10.20 -11.23 -12.06
N LEU A 525 9.31 -12.06 -11.52
CA LEU A 525 9.44 -13.53 -11.46
C LEU A 525 8.70 -14.25 -12.59
N ALA A 526 7.53 -13.75 -12.98
CA ALA A 526 6.69 -14.35 -14.01
C ALA A 526 5.56 -13.42 -14.47
N ASP A 527 5.20 -13.55 -15.75
CA ASP A 527 4.04 -12.91 -16.36
C ASP A 527 2.74 -13.65 -16.06
N ARG A 528 1.62 -12.92 -16.15
CA ARG A 528 0.27 -13.44 -16.10
C ARG A 528 0.03 -14.44 -17.24
N ILE A 529 -0.38 -15.65 -16.89
CA ILE A 529 -0.89 -16.60 -17.88
C ILE A 529 -2.35 -16.23 -18.22
N PRO A 530 -2.72 -16.11 -19.51
CA PRO A 530 -4.09 -15.76 -19.92
C PRO A 530 -5.16 -16.71 -19.36
N PRO A 531 -6.39 -16.23 -19.14
CA PRO A 531 -7.48 -17.06 -18.62
C PRO A 531 -7.85 -18.20 -19.58
N LYS A 532 -8.22 -19.35 -19.02
CA LYS A 532 -8.72 -20.49 -19.83
C LYS A 532 -10.09 -20.16 -20.43
N PRO A 533 -10.38 -20.57 -21.68
CA PRO A 533 -11.71 -20.43 -22.26
C PRO A 533 -12.78 -21.10 -21.39
N ARG A 534 -13.95 -20.45 -21.27
CA ARG A 534 -15.07 -20.96 -20.47
C ARG A 534 -15.98 -21.83 -21.33
N GLU A 535 -16.43 -22.94 -20.75
CA GLU A 535 -17.39 -23.85 -21.38
C GLU A 535 -18.79 -23.66 -20.78
N PRO A 536 -19.87 -23.83 -21.56
CA PRO A 536 -21.24 -23.77 -21.03
C PRO A 536 -21.50 -24.82 -19.94
N GLN A 537 -22.11 -24.41 -18.84
CA GLN A 537 -22.40 -25.26 -17.68
C GLN A 537 -23.90 -25.46 -17.46
N ARG A 538 -24.29 -26.63 -16.95
CA ARG A 538 -25.69 -26.97 -16.65
C ARG A 538 -25.98 -26.96 -15.16
N ALA A 539 -27.09 -26.33 -14.77
CA ALA A 539 -27.58 -26.32 -13.39
C ALA A 539 -29.10 -26.21 -13.30
N ASN A 540 -29.65 -26.50 -12.12
CA ASN A 540 -31.06 -26.33 -11.80
C ASN A 540 -31.20 -25.47 -10.54
N PHE A 541 -32.22 -24.61 -10.51
CA PHE A 541 -32.55 -23.83 -9.33
C PHE A 541 -33.16 -24.70 -8.23
N ILE A 542 -32.98 -24.28 -6.98
CA ILE A 542 -33.65 -24.86 -5.82
C ILE A 542 -35.18 -24.84 -6.01
N ARG A 543 -35.85 -25.87 -5.49
CA ARG A 543 -37.31 -25.97 -5.45
C ARG A 543 -37.79 -25.81 -4.02
N MET A 544 -38.92 -25.12 -3.84
CA MET A 544 -39.59 -24.97 -2.55
C MET A 544 -40.96 -25.64 -2.61
N ASP A 545 -40.98 -26.96 -2.41
CA ASP A 545 -42.14 -27.82 -2.70
C ASP A 545 -43.36 -27.59 -1.75
N HIS A 546 -43.24 -26.69 -0.76
CA HIS A 546 -44.29 -26.32 0.20
C HIS A 546 -44.48 -24.80 0.38
N ALA A 547 -44.09 -23.99 -0.61
CA ALA A 547 -44.27 -22.54 -0.56
C ALA A 547 -45.76 -22.15 -0.51
N GLN A 548 -46.14 -21.30 0.46
CA GLN A 548 -47.50 -20.76 0.57
C GLN A 548 -47.91 -19.93 -0.67
N HIS A 549 -46.94 -19.40 -1.41
CA HIS A 549 -47.13 -18.59 -2.62
C HIS A 549 -46.26 -19.12 -3.77
N PRO A 550 -46.71 -20.15 -4.51
CA PRO A 550 -45.87 -20.86 -5.48
C PRO A 550 -45.41 -19.97 -6.64
N GLN A 551 -46.24 -19.03 -7.10
CA GLN A 551 -45.85 -18.08 -8.16
C GLN A 551 -44.84 -17.04 -7.67
N ALA A 552 -45.00 -16.54 -6.44
CA ALA A 552 -44.05 -15.60 -5.83
C ALA A 552 -42.69 -16.24 -5.52
N VAL A 553 -42.63 -17.57 -5.36
CA VAL A 553 -41.38 -18.30 -5.10
C VAL A 553 -40.65 -18.73 -6.37
N ASP A 554 -41.34 -18.85 -7.50
CA ASP A 554 -40.70 -19.13 -8.80
C ASP A 554 -39.78 -17.98 -9.25
N ILE A 555 -39.93 -16.78 -8.67
CA ILE A 555 -39.03 -15.62 -8.88
C ILE A 555 -37.57 -15.93 -8.53
N VAL A 556 -37.29 -16.96 -7.73
CA VAL A 556 -35.92 -17.38 -7.43
C VAL A 556 -35.11 -17.68 -8.69
N ARG A 557 -35.77 -18.08 -9.79
CA ARG A 557 -35.16 -18.31 -11.12
C ARG A 557 -34.77 -17.04 -11.84
N SER A 558 -35.23 -15.89 -11.35
CA SER A 558 -34.86 -14.56 -11.79
C SER A 558 -33.84 -13.91 -10.87
N PHE A 559 -33.24 -14.64 -9.92
CA PHE A 559 -32.17 -14.11 -9.08
C PHE A 559 -30.84 -14.78 -9.35
N VAL A 560 -29.79 -13.96 -9.29
CA VAL A 560 -28.40 -14.39 -9.38
C VAL A 560 -27.58 -13.73 -8.29
N ARG A 561 -26.60 -14.43 -7.74
CA ARG A 561 -25.70 -13.86 -6.74
C ARG A 561 -24.59 -13.09 -7.45
N ILE A 562 -24.40 -11.84 -7.07
CA ILE A 562 -23.35 -10.95 -7.58
C ILE A 562 -22.26 -10.84 -6.53
N SER A 563 -21.02 -11.12 -6.92
CA SER A 563 -19.82 -10.82 -6.14
C SER A 563 -19.00 -9.81 -6.93
N SER A 564 -18.71 -8.65 -6.35
CA SER A 564 -17.81 -7.65 -6.92
C SER A 564 -16.52 -7.55 -6.13
N SER A 565 -15.39 -7.35 -6.82
CA SER A 565 -14.07 -7.12 -6.22
C SER A 565 -13.51 -5.80 -6.74
N MET A 566 -13.24 -4.87 -5.83
CA MET A 566 -12.74 -3.54 -6.15
C MET A 566 -11.23 -3.46 -5.88
N PRO A 567 -10.39 -3.23 -6.91
CA PRO A 567 -8.94 -3.22 -6.76
C PRO A 567 -8.41 -1.91 -6.13
N LEU A 568 -9.11 -0.78 -6.32
CA LEU A 568 -8.72 0.53 -5.80
C LEU A 568 -9.73 1.09 -4.80
N LYS A 569 -9.33 2.11 -4.04
CA LYS A 569 -10.25 2.92 -3.24
C LYS A 569 -10.68 4.11 -4.09
N LEU A 570 -11.84 4.02 -4.72
CA LEU A 570 -12.39 5.02 -5.64
C LEU A 570 -13.78 5.48 -5.16
N ASP A 571 -14.14 6.73 -5.46
CA ASP A 571 -15.47 7.30 -5.19
C ASP A 571 -15.99 7.17 -3.74
N GLY A 572 -15.07 7.21 -2.77
CA GLY A 572 -15.38 7.06 -1.35
C GLY A 572 -15.61 5.61 -0.89
N PHE A 573 -15.53 4.62 -1.79
CA PHE A 573 -15.67 3.20 -1.47
C PHE A 573 -14.31 2.54 -1.18
N PRO A 574 -14.20 1.71 -0.13
CA PRO A 574 -12.94 1.04 0.20
C PRO A 574 -12.61 -0.09 -0.79
N ARG A 575 -11.32 -0.40 -0.93
CA ARG A 575 -10.83 -1.64 -1.57
C ARG A 575 -11.42 -2.86 -0.85
N SER A 576 -12.47 -3.44 -1.41
CA SER A 576 -13.28 -4.46 -0.73
C SER A 576 -13.94 -5.43 -1.70
N ARG A 577 -14.42 -6.55 -1.16
CA ARG A 577 -15.30 -7.49 -1.87
C ARG A 577 -16.72 -7.29 -1.36
N LYS A 578 -17.69 -7.17 -2.25
CA LYS A 578 -19.12 -7.07 -1.89
C LYS A 578 -19.88 -8.22 -2.51
N VAL A 579 -20.86 -8.74 -1.77
CA VAL A 579 -21.71 -9.84 -2.22
C VAL A 579 -23.16 -9.45 -1.99
N GLY A 580 -24.01 -9.67 -2.99
CA GLY A 580 -25.44 -9.44 -2.93
C GLY A 580 -26.18 -10.23 -3.99
N TYR A 581 -27.47 -9.97 -4.17
CA TYR A 581 -28.26 -10.59 -5.24
C TYR A 581 -28.74 -9.53 -6.23
N GLY A 582 -28.78 -9.90 -7.50
CA GLY A 582 -29.34 -9.11 -8.57
C GLY A 582 -30.55 -9.81 -9.22
N LEU A 583 -31.50 -9.01 -9.70
CA LEU A 583 -32.70 -9.47 -10.40
C LEU A 583 -32.42 -9.53 -11.92
N VAL A 584 -32.62 -10.69 -12.54
CA VAL A 584 -32.53 -10.89 -13.98
C VAL A 584 -33.72 -10.22 -14.66
N VAL A 585 -33.43 -9.11 -15.34
CA VAL A 585 -34.42 -8.26 -16.02
C VAL A 585 -34.52 -8.56 -17.52
N ASP A 586 -33.57 -9.32 -18.06
CA ASP A 586 -33.60 -9.92 -19.40
C ASP A 586 -32.67 -11.15 -19.44
N ALA A 587 -33.24 -12.36 -19.45
CA ALA A 587 -32.48 -13.60 -19.45
C ALA A 587 -31.84 -13.92 -20.82
N GLU A 588 -32.42 -13.46 -21.93
CA GLU A 588 -31.89 -13.71 -23.28
C GLU A 588 -30.65 -12.87 -23.56
N LYS A 589 -30.61 -11.65 -23.02
CA LYS A 589 -29.47 -10.73 -23.14
C LYS A 589 -28.50 -10.79 -21.96
N GLY A 590 -28.86 -11.53 -20.92
CA GLY A 590 -28.08 -11.66 -19.69
C GLY A 590 -28.03 -10.39 -18.84
N LEU A 591 -29.08 -9.56 -18.84
CA LEU A 591 -29.14 -8.32 -18.07
C LEU A 591 -29.65 -8.56 -16.64
N VAL A 592 -28.93 -8.01 -15.66
CA VAL A 592 -29.22 -8.15 -14.24
C VAL A 592 -29.17 -6.79 -13.57
N LEU A 593 -30.23 -6.44 -12.83
CA LEU A 593 -30.30 -5.25 -12.01
C LEU A 593 -29.80 -5.55 -10.59
N VAL A 594 -28.87 -4.73 -10.09
CA VAL A 594 -28.25 -4.89 -8.77
C VAL A 594 -28.10 -3.53 -8.09
N SER A 595 -28.02 -3.52 -6.75
CA SER A 595 -27.73 -2.28 -6.00
C SER A 595 -26.32 -1.74 -6.29
N ARG A 596 -26.18 -0.41 -6.36
CA ARG A 596 -24.86 0.24 -6.39
C ARG A 596 -24.06 0.12 -5.09
N ALA A 597 -24.68 -0.32 -3.98
CA ALA A 597 -23.94 -0.74 -2.79
C ALA A 597 -23.07 -1.98 -3.03
N ILE A 598 -23.42 -2.79 -4.05
CA ILE A 598 -22.65 -3.97 -4.48
C ILE A 598 -21.74 -3.62 -5.66
N VAL A 599 -22.25 -2.89 -6.66
CA VAL A 599 -21.46 -2.45 -7.84
C VAL A 599 -21.42 -0.93 -7.87
N PRO A 600 -20.49 -0.29 -7.13
CA PRO A 600 -20.48 1.16 -6.97
C PRO A 600 -19.93 1.92 -8.18
N TYR A 601 -18.89 1.38 -8.81
CA TYR A 601 -18.21 1.92 -9.99
C TYR A 601 -17.72 0.77 -10.87
N ASP A 602 -17.27 1.06 -12.09
CA ASP A 602 -17.01 0.06 -13.14
C ASP A 602 -15.59 -0.51 -13.16
N LEU A 603 -14.61 0.13 -12.51
CA LEU A 603 -13.28 -0.43 -12.25
C LEU A 603 -13.34 -1.57 -11.19
N CYS A 604 -14.02 -2.67 -11.51
CA CYS A 604 -14.14 -3.82 -10.63
C CYS A 604 -14.35 -5.14 -11.39
N ASP A 605 -14.01 -6.25 -10.74
CA ASP A 605 -14.40 -7.58 -11.23
C ASP A 605 -15.78 -7.94 -10.75
N ILE A 606 -16.63 -8.47 -11.65
CA ILE A 606 -17.96 -8.94 -11.30
C ILE A 606 -18.09 -10.42 -11.64
N GLN A 607 -18.43 -11.21 -10.62
CA GLN A 607 -18.78 -12.63 -10.76
C GLN A 607 -20.27 -12.80 -10.51
N ILE A 608 -20.93 -13.50 -11.43
CA ILE A 608 -22.35 -13.83 -11.34
C ILE A 608 -22.47 -15.34 -11.10
N THR A 609 -22.98 -15.72 -9.92
CA THR A 609 -23.34 -17.11 -9.63
C THR A 609 -24.83 -17.32 -9.92
N ILE A 610 -25.14 -18.24 -10.83
CA ILE A 610 -26.48 -18.57 -11.29
C ILE A 610 -26.84 -19.97 -10.79
N ALA A 611 -28.05 -20.11 -10.22
CA ALA A 611 -28.54 -21.35 -9.63
C ALA A 611 -27.55 -22.00 -8.63
N ASP A 612 -26.82 -21.16 -7.88
CA ASP A 612 -25.77 -21.54 -6.92
C ASP A 612 -24.65 -22.46 -7.47
N SER A 613 -24.55 -22.61 -8.79
CA SER A 613 -23.70 -23.63 -9.42
C SER A 613 -22.88 -23.11 -10.59
N ILE A 614 -23.46 -22.26 -11.44
CA ILE A 614 -22.77 -21.73 -12.63
C ILE A 614 -22.14 -20.39 -12.27
N VAL A 615 -20.84 -20.21 -12.50
CA VAL A 615 -20.15 -18.93 -12.24
C VAL A 615 -19.66 -18.34 -13.56
N VAL A 616 -20.23 -17.21 -13.95
CA VAL A 616 -19.87 -16.44 -15.15
C VAL A 616 -19.32 -15.06 -14.77
N GLU A 617 -18.54 -14.46 -15.65
CA GLU A 617 -18.14 -13.07 -15.51
C GLU A 617 -19.29 -12.15 -15.92
N GLY A 618 -19.43 -11.05 -15.20
CA GLY A 618 -20.31 -9.94 -15.53
C GLY A 618 -19.50 -8.69 -15.88
N LYS A 619 -20.11 -7.79 -16.65
CA LYS A 619 -19.60 -6.43 -16.86
C LYS A 619 -20.68 -5.41 -16.49
N PRO A 620 -20.34 -4.31 -15.82
CA PRO A 620 -21.29 -3.22 -15.63
C PRO A 620 -21.57 -2.58 -16.99
N VAL A 621 -22.84 -2.47 -17.36
CA VAL A 621 -23.28 -1.80 -18.59
C VAL A 621 -23.94 -0.46 -18.32
N PHE A 622 -24.43 -0.23 -17.10
CA PHE A 622 -25.02 1.04 -16.71
C PHE A 622 -24.98 1.22 -15.18
N LEU A 623 -24.70 2.44 -14.72
CA LEU A 623 -24.74 2.83 -13.31
C LEU A 623 -25.71 4.02 -13.17
N HIS A 624 -26.80 3.86 -12.42
CA HIS A 624 -27.76 4.97 -12.29
C HIS A 624 -27.18 6.08 -11.40
N PRO A 625 -27.21 7.35 -11.83
CA PRO A 625 -26.58 8.47 -11.12
C PRO A 625 -27.29 8.91 -9.83
N LEU A 626 -28.55 8.50 -9.62
CA LEU A 626 -29.41 9.01 -8.53
C LEU A 626 -30.24 7.95 -7.76
N GLN A 627 -30.58 6.80 -8.34
CA GLN A 627 -31.59 5.86 -7.81
C GLN A 627 -30.98 4.53 -7.30
N ASN A 628 -29.66 4.47 -7.14
CA ASN A 628 -28.91 3.41 -6.47
C ASN A 628 -29.04 2.00 -7.05
N TYR A 629 -29.20 1.90 -8.37
CA TYR A 629 -29.08 0.63 -9.09
C TYR A 629 -28.03 0.69 -10.19
N ALA A 630 -27.51 -0.47 -10.54
CA ALA A 630 -26.61 -0.74 -11.65
C ALA A 630 -27.21 -1.88 -12.48
N ILE A 631 -26.93 -1.87 -13.78
CA ILE A 631 -27.21 -3.01 -14.66
C ILE A 631 -25.88 -3.66 -15.03
N VAL A 632 -25.79 -4.96 -14.80
CA VAL A 632 -24.66 -5.80 -15.19
C VAL A 632 -25.10 -6.80 -16.25
N LYS A 633 -24.19 -7.15 -17.16
CA LYS A 633 -24.42 -8.09 -18.25
C LYS A 633 -23.50 -9.29 -18.13
N TYR A 634 -24.03 -10.50 -18.25
CA TYR A 634 -23.26 -11.73 -18.43
C TYR A 634 -23.49 -12.34 -19.81
N ASP A 635 -22.66 -13.31 -20.19
CA ASP A 635 -22.85 -14.10 -21.41
C ASP A 635 -23.82 -15.27 -21.15
N PRO A 636 -25.06 -15.23 -21.68
CA PRO A 636 -26.05 -16.29 -21.47
C PRO A 636 -25.70 -17.60 -22.20
N SER A 637 -24.81 -17.57 -23.21
CA SER A 637 -24.39 -18.78 -23.93
C SER A 637 -23.62 -19.77 -23.04
N LEU A 638 -23.03 -19.26 -21.95
CA LEU A 638 -22.32 -20.07 -20.96
C LEU A 638 -23.25 -20.73 -19.92
N VAL A 639 -24.57 -20.48 -20.00
CA VAL A 639 -25.53 -20.81 -18.93
C VAL A 639 -26.63 -21.73 -19.45
N GLN A 640 -26.56 -23.02 -19.11
CA GLN A 640 -27.61 -24.01 -19.35
C GLN A 640 -28.44 -24.23 -18.08
N ALA A 641 -29.14 -23.19 -17.63
CA ALA A 641 -30.06 -23.25 -16.49
C ALA A 641 -31.40 -22.59 -16.87
N PRO A 642 -32.53 -22.97 -16.23
CA PRO A 642 -33.84 -22.40 -16.54
C PRO A 642 -34.01 -21.00 -15.89
N VAL A 643 -33.11 -20.07 -16.23
CA VAL A 643 -33.16 -18.66 -15.81
C VAL A 643 -34.37 -17.98 -16.43
N LYS A 644 -35.08 -17.16 -15.65
CA LYS A 644 -36.27 -16.45 -16.11
C LYS A 644 -36.09 -14.94 -16.08
N THR A 645 -36.60 -14.24 -17.09
CA THR A 645 -36.82 -12.80 -17.04
C THR A 645 -37.92 -12.46 -16.03
N ALA A 646 -37.63 -11.59 -15.07
CA ALA A 646 -38.64 -11.12 -14.14
C ALA A 646 -39.73 -10.29 -14.85
N LYS A 647 -41.01 -10.58 -14.56
CA LYS A 647 -42.14 -9.80 -15.06
C LYS A 647 -42.29 -8.55 -14.21
N LEU A 648 -41.93 -7.38 -14.74
CA LEU A 648 -42.01 -6.10 -14.04
C LEU A 648 -43.38 -5.45 -14.23
N SER A 649 -43.89 -4.77 -13.19
CA SER A 649 -45.12 -3.98 -13.25
C SER A 649 -44.90 -2.67 -14.01
N ASP A 650 -45.87 -2.26 -14.80
CA ASP A 650 -45.97 -0.92 -15.40
C ASP A 650 -46.69 0.08 -14.51
N LYS A 651 -47.32 -0.39 -13.43
CA LYS A 651 -48.04 0.41 -12.43
C LYS A 651 -47.19 0.64 -11.20
N PHE A 652 -47.26 1.86 -10.66
CA PHE A 652 -46.71 2.19 -9.35
C PHE A 652 -47.52 1.50 -8.26
N ILE A 653 -46.81 0.89 -7.31
CA ILE A 653 -47.40 0.33 -6.08
C ILE A 653 -47.94 1.45 -5.20
N LYS A 654 -49.02 1.21 -4.47
CA LYS A 654 -49.66 2.21 -3.61
C LYS A 654 -49.50 1.91 -2.12
N GLN A 655 -49.57 2.96 -1.30
CA GLN A 655 -49.63 2.81 0.15
C GLN A 655 -50.89 2.02 0.55
N GLY A 656 -50.74 1.07 1.47
CA GLY A 656 -51.81 0.16 1.90
C GLY A 656 -52.09 -1.01 0.96
N GLU A 657 -51.37 -1.15 -0.15
CA GLU A 657 -51.52 -2.28 -1.06
C GLU A 657 -50.87 -3.56 -0.49
N ASP A 658 -51.59 -4.69 -0.58
CA ASP A 658 -51.07 -6.01 -0.23
C ASP A 658 -49.93 -6.42 -1.19
N THR A 659 -48.85 -6.95 -0.64
CA THR A 659 -47.73 -7.46 -1.44
C THR A 659 -47.03 -8.63 -0.75
N ILE A 660 -46.16 -9.32 -1.48
CA ILE A 660 -45.33 -10.40 -0.95
C ILE A 660 -43.87 -9.95 -1.06
N PHE A 661 -43.20 -9.87 0.09
CA PHE A 661 -41.77 -9.67 0.14
C PHE A 661 -41.05 -10.99 -0.13
N PHE A 662 -40.17 -11.00 -1.14
CA PHE A 662 -39.22 -12.08 -1.40
C PHE A 662 -37.81 -11.49 -1.35
N GLY A 663 -36.94 -12.01 -0.49
CA GLY A 663 -35.57 -11.48 -0.35
C GLY A 663 -34.57 -12.52 0.12
N PHE A 664 -33.31 -12.10 0.25
CA PHE A 664 -32.23 -12.95 0.75
C PHE A 664 -31.70 -12.41 2.07
N ASN A 665 -31.68 -13.26 3.09
CA ASN A 665 -31.16 -12.89 4.41
C ASN A 665 -29.61 -12.91 4.43
N GLN A 666 -29.02 -12.56 5.58
CA GLN A 666 -27.57 -12.52 5.79
C GLN A 666 -26.86 -13.87 5.52
N ASN A 667 -27.57 -15.00 5.56
CA ASN A 667 -27.04 -16.32 5.24
C ASN A 667 -27.19 -16.67 3.74
N LEU A 668 -27.51 -15.68 2.90
CA LEU A 668 -27.76 -15.82 1.46
C LEU A 668 -28.90 -16.77 1.12
N ARG A 669 -29.85 -16.98 2.05
CA ARG A 669 -31.01 -17.86 1.85
C ARG A 669 -32.25 -17.05 1.49
N PRO A 670 -33.06 -17.53 0.53
CA PRO A 670 -34.32 -16.90 0.18
C PRO A 670 -35.32 -16.99 1.34
N VAL A 671 -36.04 -15.90 1.57
CA VAL A 671 -37.08 -15.76 2.60
C VAL A 671 -38.29 -15.06 1.99
N VAL A 672 -39.48 -15.39 2.48
CA VAL A 672 -40.76 -14.90 1.95
C VAL A 672 -41.68 -14.50 3.08
N ALA A 673 -42.34 -13.36 2.96
CA ALA A 673 -43.39 -12.92 3.88
C ALA A 673 -44.46 -12.13 3.14
N LYS A 674 -45.74 -12.42 3.42
CA LYS A 674 -46.85 -11.53 3.04
C LYS A 674 -46.77 -10.27 3.91
N THR A 675 -46.95 -9.10 3.30
CA THR A 675 -46.84 -7.80 3.97
C THR A 675 -47.70 -6.77 3.23
N VAL A 676 -47.70 -5.54 3.74
CA VAL A 676 -48.44 -4.41 3.18
C VAL A 676 -47.47 -3.24 3.03
N VAL A 677 -47.63 -2.44 1.98
CA VAL A 677 -46.88 -1.20 1.83
C VAL A 677 -47.29 -0.21 2.92
N THR A 678 -46.38 0.12 3.82
CA THR A 678 -46.65 1.02 4.94
C THR A 678 -46.60 2.48 4.53
N ASP A 679 -45.62 2.84 3.71
CA ASP A 679 -45.43 4.21 3.25
C ASP A 679 -44.65 4.26 1.92
N ILE A 680 -44.86 5.33 1.16
CA ILE A 680 -44.04 5.67 -0.01
C ILE A 680 -43.62 7.13 0.12
N THR A 681 -42.38 7.31 0.53
CA THR A 681 -41.87 8.61 0.96
C THR A 681 -40.65 8.99 0.14
N THR A 682 -40.54 10.27 -0.21
CA THR A 682 -39.35 10.78 -0.87
C THR A 682 -38.23 10.90 0.16
N VAL A 683 -37.14 10.14 -0.06
CA VAL A 683 -35.99 10.08 0.85
C VAL A 683 -34.72 10.62 0.20
N ALA A 684 -33.87 11.21 1.03
CA ALA A 684 -32.49 11.48 0.72
C ALA A 684 -31.63 10.74 1.74
N ILE A 685 -30.81 9.80 1.28
CA ILE A 685 -29.93 9.02 2.16
C ILE A 685 -28.89 9.99 2.78
N PRO A 686 -28.61 9.93 4.09
CA PRO A 686 -27.64 10.83 4.72
C PRO A 686 -26.24 10.74 4.08
N ALA A 687 -25.59 11.89 3.96
CA ALA A 687 -24.24 11.98 3.39
C ALA A 687 -23.16 11.65 4.43
N SER A 688 -22.06 11.05 3.98
CA SER A 688 -20.87 10.83 4.81
C SER A 688 -19.85 11.94 4.55
N ALA A 689 -19.68 12.85 5.50
CA ALA A 689 -18.74 13.97 5.37
C ALA A 689 -17.28 13.51 5.29
N ALA A 690 -16.90 12.49 6.07
CA ALA A 690 -15.52 11.97 6.09
C ALA A 690 -15.14 11.17 4.83
N THR A 691 -16.12 10.59 4.15
CA THR A 691 -15.93 9.81 2.91
C THR A 691 -17.10 10.09 1.97
N PRO A 692 -17.07 11.23 1.26
CA PRO A 692 -18.08 11.53 0.25
C PRO A 692 -18.18 10.38 -0.73
N ARG A 693 -19.38 9.84 -0.91
CA ARG A 693 -19.65 8.69 -1.77
C ARG A 693 -21.00 8.83 -2.42
N TYR A 694 -21.19 8.12 -3.52
CA TYR A 694 -22.49 8.03 -4.15
C TYR A 694 -23.59 7.62 -3.15
N ARG A 695 -24.73 8.34 -3.18
CA ARG A 695 -25.91 8.07 -2.36
C ARG A 695 -27.18 8.33 -3.17
N ALA A 696 -28.28 7.69 -2.81
CA ALA A 696 -29.57 8.00 -3.41
C ALA A 696 -30.11 9.33 -2.90
N ILE A 697 -30.53 10.18 -3.83
CA ILE A 697 -31.26 11.42 -3.58
C ILE A 697 -32.43 11.51 -4.55
N ASN A 698 -33.45 12.30 -4.19
CA ASN A 698 -34.66 12.48 -4.99
C ASN A 698 -35.26 11.12 -5.38
N LEU A 699 -35.44 10.25 -4.39
CA LEU A 699 -35.90 8.88 -4.57
C LEU A 699 -37.20 8.67 -3.80
N ASP A 700 -38.22 8.13 -4.46
CA ASP A 700 -39.40 7.59 -3.77
C ASP A 700 -39.11 6.18 -3.25
N ALA A 701 -38.98 6.05 -1.93
CA ALA A 701 -38.70 4.79 -1.26
C ALA A 701 -39.99 4.15 -0.74
N VAL A 702 -40.15 2.87 -1.06
CA VAL A 702 -41.25 2.02 -0.59
C VAL A 702 -40.82 1.30 0.70
N THR A 703 -41.63 1.40 1.75
CA THR A 703 -41.45 0.66 3.01
C THR A 703 -42.59 -0.33 3.24
N VAL A 704 -42.35 -1.36 4.05
CA VAL A 704 -43.30 -2.47 4.28
C VAL A 704 -43.42 -2.84 5.75
N ASP A 705 -44.58 -3.38 6.14
CA ASP A 705 -44.90 -3.82 7.50
C ASP A 705 -44.31 -5.21 7.79
N THR A 706 -43.00 -5.38 7.66
CA THR A 706 -42.33 -6.62 8.04
C THR A 706 -40.90 -6.41 8.48
N ASN A 707 -40.57 -6.91 9.68
CA ASN A 707 -39.21 -6.91 10.21
C ASN A 707 -38.25 -7.76 9.37
N LEU A 708 -38.76 -8.71 8.59
CA LEU A 708 -37.95 -9.58 7.72
C LEU A 708 -37.24 -8.78 6.62
N ALA A 709 -37.89 -7.74 6.08
CA ALA A 709 -37.34 -6.93 5.01
C ALA A 709 -36.10 -6.14 5.46
N GLY A 710 -36.07 -5.72 6.74
CA GLY A 710 -34.91 -5.06 7.35
C GLY A 710 -33.69 -5.98 7.58
N GLN A 711 -33.84 -7.30 7.44
CA GLN A 711 -32.74 -8.27 7.56
C GLN A 711 -32.19 -8.71 6.19
N CYS A 712 -32.73 -8.17 5.10
CA CYS A 712 -32.43 -8.59 3.74
C CYS A 712 -31.85 -7.44 2.92
N GLY A 713 -30.64 -7.61 2.42
CA GLY A 713 -29.96 -6.59 1.60
C GLY A 713 -30.41 -6.55 0.12
N SER A 714 -31.14 -7.56 -0.34
CA SER A 714 -31.61 -7.68 -1.73
C SER A 714 -32.92 -8.47 -1.77
N GLY A 715 -33.82 -8.11 -2.68
CA GLY A 715 -35.12 -8.76 -2.83
C GLY A 715 -36.06 -8.00 -3.78
N VAL A 716 -37.35 -8.31 -3.69
CA VAL A 716 -38.43 -7.70 -4.47
C VAL A 716 -39.74 -7.73 -3.69
N LEU A 717 -40.64 -6.80 -4.03
CA LEU A 717 -42.06 -6.84 -3.68
C LEU A 717 -42.82 -7.38 -4.89
N ILE A 718 -43.68 -8.38 -4.67
CA ILE A 718 -44.31 -9.15 -5.73
C ILE A 718 -45.82 -9.27 -5.46
N ALA A 719 -46.63 -9.13 -6.51
CA ALA A 719 -48.04 -9.48 -6.48
C ALA A 719 -48.26 -11.00 -6.40
N GLU A 720 -49.48 -11.44 -6.05
CA GLU A 720 -49.80 -12.87 -5.96
C GLU A 720 -49.60 -13.63 -7.28
N ASP A 721 -49.68 -12.93 -8.43
CA ASP A 721 -49.48 -13.49 -9.77
C ASP A 721 -48.00 -13.66 -10.18
N GLY A 722 -47.06 -13.28 -9.30
CA GLY A 722 -45.62 -13.30 -9.57
C GLY A 722 -45.05 -12.05 -10.25
N THR A 723 -45.88 -11.02 -10.50
CA THR A 723 -45.41 -9.73 -11.07
C THR A 723 -44.64 -8.93 -10.02
N VAL A 724 -43.42 -8.51 -10.34
CA VAL A 724 -42.57 -7.67 -9.48
C VAL A 724 -43.09 -6.24 -9.51
N GLN A 725 -43.53 -5.73 -8.35
CA GLN A 725 -44.04 -4.38 -8.18
C GLN A 725 -42.91 -3.39 -7.82
N ALA A 726 -41.96 -3.81 -6.97
CA ALA A 726 -40.79 -3.01 -6.59
C ALA A 726 -39.55 -3.89 -6.34
N ILE A 727 -38.35 -3.30 -6.48
CA ILE A 727 -37.07 -3.95 -6.23
C ILE A 727 -36.54 -3.51 -4.86
N TRP A 728 -36.14 -4.45 -4.02
CA TRP A 728 -35.58 -4.18 -2.70
C TRP A 728 -34.07 -4.04 -2.78
N LEU A 729 -33.54 -2.85 -2.46
CA LEU A 729 -32.13 -2.51 -2.61
C LEU A 729 -31.51 -2.07 -1.27
N THR A 730 -30.20 -2.27 -1.14
CA THR A 730 -29.41 -1.70 -0.04
C THR A 730 -28.83 -0.35 -0.45
N TYR A 731 -28.94 0.64 0.42
CA TYR A 731 -28.41 2.00 0.29
C TYR A 731 -27.41 2.24 1.41
N LEU A 732 -26.26 2.83 1.10
CA LEU A 732 -25.22 3.16 2.09
C LEU A 732 -25.33 4.63 2.46
N GLY A 733 -25.44 4.92 3.75
CA GLY A 733 -25.45 6.29 4.27
C GLY A 733 -24.18 6.64 5.03
N GLU A 734 -24.35 7.29 6.18
CA GLU A 734 -23.26 7.75 7.03
C GLU A 734 -22.40 6.59 7.56
N ARG A 735 -21.13 6.90 7.82
CA ARG A 735 -20.18 5.94 8.37
C ARG A 735 -20.10 6.13 9.88
N SER A 736 -20.34 5.06 10.63
CA SER A 736 -20.26 5.07 12.08
C SER A 736 -18.83 5.35 12.53
N SER A 737 -18.64 6.40 13.35
CA SER A 737 -17.34 6.77 13.92
C SER A 737 -16.77 5.70 14.86
N HIS A 738 -17.62 4.89 15.49
CA HIS A 738 -17.23 3.88 16.47
C HIS A 738 -16.87 2.53 15.83
N SER A 739 -17.67 2.08 14.85
CA SER A 739 -17.48 0.77 14.22
C SER A 739 -16.72 0.83 12.92
N GLY A 740 -16.55 2.01 12.32
CA GLY A 740 -15.99 2.18 11.00
C GLY A 740 -16.81 1.54 9.87
N LYS A 741 -18.03 1.08 10.15
CA LYS A 741 -18.96 0.49 9.18
C LYS A 741 -19.97 1.52 8.67
N ASP A 742 -20.49 1.26 7.49
CA ASP A 742 -21.52 2.09 6.88
C ASP A 742 -22.89 1.73 7.46
N MET A 743 -23.73 2.75 7.64
CA MET A 743 -25.15 2.53 7.95
C MET A 743 -25.86 2.08 6.68
N GLU A 744 -26.46 0.89 6.73
CA GLU A 744 -27.20 0.29 5.62
C GLU A 744 -28.70 0.57 5.78
N TYR A 745 -29.33 1.05 4.72
CA TYR A 745 -30.77 1.22 4.62
C TYR A 745 -31.31 0.25 3.57
N HIS A 746 -32.43 -0.40 3.85
CA HIS A 746 -33.05 -1.34 2.92
C HIS A 746 -34.43 -0.80 2.52
N LEU A 747 -34.61 -0.46 1.24
CA LEU A 747 -35.79 0.24 0.75
C LEU A 747 -36.21 -0.31 -0.63
N GLY A 748 -37.50 -0.25 -0.91
CA GLY A 748 -38.06 -0.64 -2.22
C GLY A 748 -38.00 0.50 -3.24
N LEU A 749 -37.63 0.17 -4.48
CA LEU A 749 -37.68 1.02 -5.67
C LEU A 749 -38.75 0.49 -6.63
N SER A 750 -39.79 1.29 -6.91
CA SER A 750 -40.88 0.89 -7.80
C SER A 750 -40.39 0.54 -9.22
N THR A 751 -40.89 -0.55 -9.79
CA THR A 751 -40.43 -1.05 -11.10
C THR A 751 -40.63 -0.09 -12.29
N PRO A 752 -41.65 0.78 -12.35
CA PRO A 752 -41.73 1.76 -13.43
C PRO A 752 -40.55 2.74 -13.50
N MET A 753 -39.81 2.94 -12.40
CA MET A 753 -38.63 3.83 -12.35
C MET A 753 -37.43 3.31 -13.12
N VAL A 754 -37.34 1.99 -13.34
CA VAL A 754 -36.21 1.39 -14.05
C VAL A 754 -36.51 1.16 -15.54
N GLU A 755 -37.79 1.17 -15.93
CA GLU A 755 -38.23 0.84 -17.28
C GLU A 755 -37.70 1.78 -18.38
N PRO A 756 -37.57 3.12 -18.19
CA PRO A 756 -36.99 4.00 -19.22
C PRO A 756 -35.58 3.58 -19.65
N VAL A 757 -34.75 3.21 -18.67
CA VAL A 757 -33.38 2.75 -18.88
C VAL A 757 -33.35 1.33 -19.44
N LEU A 758 -34.15 0.43 -18.86
CA LEU A 758 -34.21 -0.97 -19.30
C LEU A 758 -34.69 -1.10 -20.75
N ARG A 759 -35.64 -0.27 -21.18
CA ARG A 759 -36.13 -0.26 -22.57
C ARG A 759 -35.02 0.08 -23.56
N GLN A 760 -34.17 1.07 -23.25
CA GLN A 760 -33.03 1.44 -24.10
C GLN A 760 -32.02 0.29 -24.18
N LEU A 761 -31.63 -0.27 -23.03
CA LEU A 761 -30.69 -1.40 -22.97
C LEU A 761 -31.21 -2.65 -23.69
N ARG A 762 -32.50 -2.97 -23.52
CA ARG A 762 -33.18 -4.05 -24.25
C ARG A 762 -33.23 -3.79 -25.76
N ASN A 763 -33.14 -2.55 -26.22
CA ASN A 763 -33.03 -2.23 -27.64
C ASN A 763 -31.57 -2.13 -28.14
N GLY A 764 -30.59 -2.41 -27.28
CA GLY A 764 -29.16 -2.32 -27.62
C GLY A 764 -28.62 -0.88 -27.65
N VAL A 765 -29.37 0.07 -27.08
CA VAL A 765 -28.97 1.48 -26.98
C VAL A 765 -28.36 1.73 -25.60
N GLN A 766 -27.19 2.35 -25.56
CA GLN A 766 -26.54 2.76 -24.31
C GLN A 766 -27.27 4.00 -23.73
N PRO A 767 -27.83 3.92 -22.50
CA PRO A 767 -28.54 5.06 -21.91
C PRO A 767 -27.60 6.23 -21.64
N LYS A 768 -27.95 7.41 -22.13
CA LYS A 768 -27.24 8.68 -21.86
C LYS A 768 -28.18 9.64 -21.13
N LEU A 769 -28.28 9.46 -19.82
CA LEU A 769 -29.19 10.25 -19.02
C LEU A 769 -28.62 11.64 -18.74
N ARG A 770 -29.51 12.62 -18.64
CA ARG A 770 -29.22 13.94 -18.06
C ARG A 770 -29.97 14.10 -16.74
N ILE A 771 -29.42 14.83 -15.79
CA ILE A 771 -30.04 15.02 -14.47
C ILE A 771 -30.06 16.48 -14.04
N LEU A 772 -30.92 16.79 -13.08
CA LEU A 772 -30.86 18.02 -12.29
C LEU A 772 -29.90 17.82 -11.12
N ASN A 773 -28.83 18.62 -11.05
CA ASN A 773 -27.84 18.58 -9.98
C ASN A 773 -28.32 19.32 -8.72
N VAL A 774 -29.44 18.88 -8.18
CA VAL A 774 -30.06 19.44 -6.97
C VAL A 774 -30.57 18.34 -6.06
N GLU A 775 -30.44 18.52 -4.75
CA GLU A 775 -31.14 17.73 -3.75
C GLU A 775 -32.46 18.42 -3.42
N MET A 776 -33.56 17.67 -3.43
CA MET A 776 -34.89 18.16 -3.12
C MET A 776 -35.43 17.50 -1.85
N HIS A 777 -36.39 18.16 -1.22
CA HIS A 777 -37.24 17.57 -0.19
C HIS A 777 -38.69 18.01 -0.38
N THR A 778 -39.61 17.27 0.23
CA THR A 778 -41.03 17.50 0.08
C THR A 778 -41.51 18.67 0.96
N VAL A 779 -42.41 19.46 0.40
CA VAL A 779 -43.10 20.57 1.07
C VAL A 779 -44.59 20.28 1.08
N GLN A 780 -45.17 20.29 2.29
CA GLN A 780 -46.60 20.15 2.49
C GLN A 780 -47.35 21.43 2.11
N MET A 781 -48.64 21.32 1.76
CA MET A 781 -49.44 22.43 1.23
C MET A 781 -49.55 23.62 2.21
N ASP A 782 -49.56 23.39 3.52
CA ASP A 782 -49.58 24.46 4.54
C ASP A 782 -48.33 25.34 4.47
N LYS A 783 -47.15 24.72 4.32
CA LYS A 783 -45.88 25.42 4.13
C LYS A 783 -45.79 26.05 2.74
N ALA A 784 -46.27 25.36 1.71
CA ALA A 784 -46.30 25.87 0.34
C ALA A 784 -47.07 27.21 0.24
N ARG A 785 -48.21 27.33 0.95
CA ARG A 785 -48.96 28.59 1.09
C ARG A 785 -48.13 29.72 1.68
N ILE A 786 -47.46 29.46 2.80
CA ILE A 786 -46.58 30.45 3.48
C ILE A 786 -45.43 30.88 2.57
N MET A 787 -44.97 29.97 1.70
CA MET A 787 -43.88 30.20 0.76
C MET A 787 -44.31 30.94 -0.51
N GLY A 788 -45.61 31.22 -0.71
CA GLY A 788 -46.12 32.04 -1.82
C GLY A 788 -46.67 31.25 -3.01
N VAL A 789 -46.95 29.95 -2.85
CA VAL A 789 -47.71 29.19 -3.84
C VAL A 789 -49.18 29.66 -3.83
N SER A 790 -49.73 30.01 -5.00
CA SER A 790 -51.11 30.50 -5.10
C SER A 790 -52.14 29.38 -4.87
N GLU A 791 -53.37 29.74 -4.49
CA GLU A 791 -54.45 28.76 -4.33
C GLU A 791 -54.81 28.06 -5.66
N GLU A 792 -54.59 28.70 -6.81
CA GLU A 792 -54.78 28.06 -8.12
C GLU A 792 -53.81 26.89 -8.32
N TRP A 793 -52.53 27.06 -7.96
CA TRP A 793 -51.55 25.98 -8.00
C TRP A 793 -51.86 24.88 -6.98
N ILE A 794 -52.33 25.24 -5.78
CA ILE A 794 -52.69 24.25 -4.76
C ILE A 794 -53.87 23.40 -5.21
N GLN A 795 -54.94 24.01 -5.73
CA GLN A 795 -56.08 23.27 -6.30
C GLN A 795 -55.65 22.36 -7.43
N ARG A 796 -54.70 22.81 -8.27
CA ARG A 796 -54.13 21.98 -9.33
C ARG A 796 -53.35 20.78 -8.77
N VAL A 797 -52.54 20.96 -7.73
CA VAL A 797 -51.83 19.87 -7.04
C VAL A 797 -52.80 18.89 -6.38
N GLU A 798 -53.84 19.38 -5.70
CA GLU A 798 -54.87 18.53 -5.07
C GLU A 798 -55.66 17.72 -6.11
N HIS A 799 -55.84 18.25 -7.31
CA HIS A 799 -56.50 17.54 -8.40
C HIS A 799 -55.59 16.52 -9.11
N GLU A 800 -54.35 16.90 -9.41
CA GLU A 800 -53.40 16.06 -10.16
C GLU A 800 -52.71 14.99 -9.28
N ASP A 801 -52.51 15.23 -7.98
CA ASP A 801 -51.97 14.26 -7.02
C ASP A 801 -52.79 14.20 -5.72
N PRO A 802 -54.01 13.63 -5.77
CA PRO A 802 -54.93 13.59 -4.63
C PRO A 802 -54.47 12.68 -3.48
N GLU A 803 -53.41 11.90 -3.68
CA GLU A 803 -52.92 10.94 -2.69
C GLU A 803 -51.86 11.57 -1.75
N ARG A 804 -51.06 12.54 -2.23
CA ARG A 804 -49.90 13.07 -1.48
C ARG A 804 -49.95 14.56 -1.18
N HIS A 805 -50.60 15.38 -2.02
CA HIS A 805 -50.65 16.83 -1.88
C HIS A 805 -49.28 17.45 -1.52
N GLN A 806 -48.27 17.24 -2.37
CA GLN A 806 -46.91 17.70 -2.10
C GLN A 806 -46.28 18.41 -3.31
N LEU A 807 -45.32 19.28 -3.01
CA LEU A 807 -44.42 19.90 -3.98
C LEU A 807 -42.98 19.66 -3.53
N PHE A 808 -42.01 19.92 -4.40
CA PHE A 808 -40.59 19.81 -4.06
C PHE A 808 -39.94 21.16 -3.86
N MET A 809 -39.14 21.29 -2.81
CA MET A 809 -38.25 22.42 -2.60
C MET A 809 -36.79 21.98 -2.73
N VAL A 810 -36.01 22.81 -3.41
CA VAL A 810 -34.57 22.64 -3.54
C VAL A 810 -33.93 22.83 -2.16
N ARG A 811 -33.36 21.76 -1.63
CA ARG A 811 -32.61 21.74 -0.37
C ARG A 811 -31.18 22.19 -0.57
N LYS A 812 -30.54 21.69 -1.65
CA LYS A 812 -29.13 21.93 -1.93
C LYS A 812 -28.89 21.94 -3.43
N VAL A 813 -27.96 22.78 -3.88
CA VAL A 813 -27.46 22.81 -5.26
C VAL A 813 -26.00 22.38 -5.28
N ASP A 814 -25.59 21.72 -6.36
CA ASP A 814 -24.19 21.28 -6.51
C ASP A 814 -23.23 22.45 -6.70
N SER A 815 -21.97 22.24 -6.32
CA SER A 815 -20.90 23.21 -6.60
C SER A 815 -20.67 23.37 -8.10
N GLY A 816 -20.64 24.61 -8.58
CA GLY A 816 -20.52 24.96 -10.00
C GLY A 816 -21.85 25.04 -10.74
N HIS A 817 -22.98 24.99 -10.02
CA HIS A 817 -24.30 25.20 -10.60
C HIS A 817 -24.50 26.66 -11.01
N GLU A 818 -24.45 26.95 -12.31
CA GLU A 818 -24.68 28.27 -12.88
C GLU A 818 -26.03 28.36 -13.60
N GLY A 819 -26.79 29.43 -13.33
CA GLY A 819 -27.94 29.81 -14.17
C GLY A 819 -29.19 28.92 -14.10
N GLY A 820 -29.63 28.48 -12.91
CA GLY A 820 -30.86 27.69 -12.76
C GLY A 820 -31.57 27.81 -11.40
N LEU A 821 -31.90 26.66 -10.82
CA LEU A 821 -32.52 26.52 -9.49
C LEU A 821 -31.59 26.99 -8.36
N LEU A 822 -32.16 27.55 -7.29
CA LEU A 822 -31.45 27.97 -6.08
C LEU A 822 -32.04 27.27 -4.85
N GLU A 823 -31.25 27.20 -3.78
CA GLU A 823 -31.73 26.70 -2.48
C GLU A 823 -32.96 27.51 -2.01
N GLY A 824 -34.01 26.80 -1.62
CA GLY A 824 -35.28 27.37 -1.20
C GLY A 824 -36.31 27.57 -2.31
N ASP A 825 -35.98 27.32 -3.58
CA ASP A 825 -36.96 27.37 -4.67
C ASP A 825 -37.97 26.23 -4.53
N VAL A 826 -39.27 26.55 -4.62
CA VAL A 826 -40.34 25.55 -4.73
C VAL A 826 -40.64 25.31 -6.20
N ILE A 827 -40.52 24.07 -6.65
CA ILE A 827 -40.73 23.67 -8.03
C ILE A 827 -42.23 23.41 -8.24
N LEU A 828 -42.84 24.08 -9.22
CA LEU A 828 -44.23 23.87 -9.60
C LEU A 828 -44.32 22.99 -10.84
N SER A 829 -43.66 23.39 -11.94
CA SER A 829 -43.70 22.63 -13.19
C SER A 829 -42.38 22.67 -13.97
N PHE A 830 -42.15 21.63 -14.77
CA PHE A 830 -41.14 21.61 -15.83
C PHE A 830 -41.81 21.35 -17.19
N ASN A 831 -41.51 22.16 -18.19
CA ASN A 831 -42.12 22.13 -19.53
C ASN A 831 -43.66 22.09 -19.47
N GLY A 832 -44.26 22.82 -18.51
CA GLY A 832 -45.70 22.87 -18.28
C GLY A 832 -46.30 21.67 -17.51
N LYS A 833 -45.53 20.59 -17.30
CA LYS A 833 -45.93 19.43 -16.50
C LYS A 833 -45.71 19.71 -15.01
N LEU A 834 -46.74 19.54 -14.20
CA LEU A 834 -46.66 19.67 -12.73
C LEU A 834 -45.71 18.61 -12.15
N ILE A 835 -44.90 18.99 -11.15
CA ILE A 835 -43.93 18.10 -10.50
C ILE A 835 -44.36 17.83 -9.06
N THR A 836 -45.05 16.72 -8.84
CA THR A 836 -45.54 16.29 -7.51
C THR A 836 -44.92 14.97 -7.06
N ARG A 837 -44.35 14.20 -8.00
CA ARG A 837 -43.69 12.92 -7.75
C ARG A 837 -42.28 12.91 -8.33
N VAL A 838 -41.40 12.09 -7.75
CA VAL A 838 -40.03 11.90 -8.27
C VAL A 838 -40.04 11.42 -9.72
N SER A 839 -41.02 10.58 -10.08
CA SER A 839 -41.23 10.09 -11.46
C SER A 839 -41.47 11.21 -12.49
N ASP A 840 -41.93 12.38 -12.05
CA ASP A 840 -42.16 13.50 -12.95
C ASP A 840 -40.85 14.16 -13.40
N LEU A 841 -39.76 13.93 -12.65
CA LEU A 841 -38.43 14.41 -12.98
C LEU A 841 -37.82 13.67 -14.17
N ASP A 842 -38.34 12.50 -14.58
CA ASP A 842 -37.82 11.74 -15.73
C ASP A 842 -37.81 12.56 -17.03
N ILE A 843 -38.60 13.64 -17.11
CA ILE A 843 -38.56 14.62 -18.21
C ILE A 843 -37.16 15.23 -18.40
N MET A 844 -36.32 15.25 -17.37
CA MET A 844 -34.96 15.77 -17.45
C MET A 844 -34.01 14.90 -18.27
N TYR A 845 -34.29 13.60 -18.45
CA TYR A 845 -33.33 12.67 -19.07
C TYR A 845 -32.98 13.03 -20.52
N ASP A 846 -33.95 13.53 -21.28
CA ASP A 846 -33.82 13.79 -22.72
C ASP A 846 -33.75 15.29 -23.07
N ASN A 847 -33.82 16.18 -22.08
CA ASN A 847 -33.88 17.63 -22.29
C ASN A 847 -32.64 18.34 -21.74
N GLU A 848 -31.91 19.08 -22.56
CA GLU A 848 -30.75 19.87 -22.11
C GLU A 848 -31.14 21.04 -21.21
N ILE A 849 -32.31 21.62 -21.45
CA ILE A 849 -32.87 22.74 -20.71
C ILE A 849 -34.34 22.46 -20.45
N LEU A 850 -34.80 22.72 -19.23
CA LEU A 850 -36.19 22.65 -18.83
C LEU A 850 -36.74 24.07 -18.60
N ASP A 851 -37.92 24.36 -19.14
CA ASP A 851 -38.67 25.57 -18.81
C ASP A 851 -39.39 25.33 -17.47
N ALA A 852 -38.91 25.96 -16.40
CA ALA A 852 -39.42 25.74 -15.05
C ALA A 852 -40.29 26.90 -14.58
N VAL A 853 -41.41 26.59 -13.93
CA VAL A 853 -42.17 27.56 -13.11
C VAL A 853 -41.89 27.23 -11.65
N ILE A 854 -41.39 28.23 -10.92
CA ILE A 854 -40.98 28.09 -9.52
C ILE A 854 -41.55 29.21 -8.66
N ILE A 855 -41.62 29.00 -7.35
CA ILE A 855 -41.74 30.07 -6.36
C ILE A 855 -40.37 30.37 -5.77
N ARG A 856 -39.90 31.60 -5.97
CA ARG A 856 -38.66 32.12 -5.38
C ARG A 856 -38.97 33.40 -4.61
N LYS A 857 -38.62 33.43 -3.32
CA LYS A 857 -38.91 34.58 -2.45
C LYS A 857 -40.38 35.04 -2.51
N GLN A 858 -41.32 34.08 -2.43
CA GLN A 858 -42.77 34.29 -2.51
C GLN A 858 -43.30 34.86 -3.84
N LYS A 859 -42.52 34.77 -4.92
CA LYS A 859 -42.96 35.20 -6.25
C LYS A 859 -42.87 34.05 -7.24
N GLU A 860 -43.93 33.88 -8.02
CA GLU A 860 -43.91 33.00 -9.18
C GLU A 860 -42.94 33.56 -10.23
N THR A 861 -42.03 32.71 -10.70
CA THR A 861 -41.00 33.07 -11.66
C THR A 861 -40.82 31.94 -12.66
N SER A 862 -40.78 32.27 -13.94
CA SER A 862 -40.36 31.33 -15.00
C SER A 862 -38.86 31.45 -15.24
N ILE A 863 -38.15 30.32 -15.19
CA ILE A 863 -36.71 30.25 -15.42
C ILE A 863 -36.38 29.10 -16.38
N LYS A 864 -35.22 29.19 -17.02
CA LYS A 864 -34.63 28.07 -17.76
C LYS A 864 -33.66 27.34 -16.86
N VAL A 865 -33.80 26.02 -16.75
CA VAL A 865 -32.98 25.19 -15.88
C VAL A 865 -32.16 24.22 -16.73
N PRO A 866 -30.82 24.33 -16.76
CA PRO A 866 -29.98 23.38 -17.48
C PRO A 866 -29.95 22.03 -16.74
N THR A 867 -29.88 20.95 -17.52
CA THR A 867 -29.59 19.59 -17.03
C THR A 867 -28.15 19.20 -17.36
N VAL A 868 -27.58 18.28 -16.58
CA VAL A 868 -26.18 17.86 -16.70
C VAL A 868 -26.10 16.42 -17.20
N PRO A 869 -25.29 16.12 -18.24
CA PRO A 869 -25.03 14.75 -18.67
C PRO A 869 -24.43 13.91 -17.54
N THR A 870 -24.90 12.68 -17.39
CA THR A 870 -24.44 11.80 -16.31
C THR A 870 -23.05 11.23 -16.56
N GLU A 871 -22.64 11.11 -17.82
CA GLU A 871 -21.29 10.73 -18.22
C GLU A 871 -20.23 11.73 -17.71
N ASP A 872 -20.59 13.02 -17.58
CA ASP A 872 -19.70 14.05 -17.03
C ASP A 872 -19.50 13.91 -15.51
N LEU A 873 -20.22 13.02 -14.83
CA LEU A 873 -20.21 12.88 -13.37
C LEU A 873 -19.49 11.63 -12.85
N GLU A 874 -19.22 10.67 -13.74
CA GLU A 874 -18.53 9.43 -13.41
C GLU A 874 -17.00 9.60 -13.41
N THR A 875 -16.33 8.73 -12.67
CA THR A 875 -14.87 8.67 -12.66
C THR A 875 -14.41 7.81 -13.83
N ASP A 876 -13.66 8.42 -14.75
CA ASP A 876 -13.12 7.84 -15.97
C ASP A 876 -11.57 7.79 -15.98
N ARG A 877 -10.95 8.41 -14.98
CA ARG A 877 -9.50 8.50 -14.84
C ARG A 877 -9.10 8.58 -13.37
N ALA A 878 -8.08 7.80 -12.99
CA ALA A 878 -7.48 7.84 -11.66
C ALA A 878 -5.95 7.77 -11.74
N VAL A 879 -5.25 8.42 -10.82
CA VAL A 879 -3.79 8.45 -10.73
C VAL A 879 -3.36 8.05 -9.32
N LEU A 880 -2.50 7.04 -9.21
CA LEU A 880 -1.74 6.75 -8.01
C LEU A 880 -0.42 7.53 -8.09
N PHE A 881 -0.17 8.40 -7.12
CA PHE A 881 1.04 9.21 -7.06
C PHE A 881 1.54 9.30 -5.62
N CYS A 882 2.77 8.85 -5.35
CA CYS A 882 3.35 8.82 -3.99
C CYS A 882 2.41 8.17 -2.95
N GLY A 883 1.65 7.17 -3.37
CA GLY A 883 0.64 6.45 -2.58
C GLY A 883 -0.69 7.18 -2.37
N ALA A 884 -0.90 8.38 -2.90
CA ALA A 884 -2.22 9.04 -2.97
C ALA A 884 -3.01 8.52 -4.18
N ILE A 885 -4.32 8.34 -4.02
CA ILE A 885 -5.24 8.02 -5.12
C ILE A 885 -5.98 9.31 -5.49
N LEU A 886 -5.72 9.80 -6.70
CA LEU A 886 -6.20 11.07 -7.24
C LEU A 886 -7.19 10.80 -8.37
N HIS A 887 -8.30 11.52 -8.41
CA HIS A 887 -9.18 11.56 -9.57
C HIS A 887 -9.99 12.87 -9.58
N ARG A 888 -10.79 13.10 -10.63
CA ARG A 888 -11.73 14.23 -10.68
C ARG A 888 -12.79 14.09 -9.57
N PRO A 889 -13.23 15.17 -8.89
CA PRO A 889 -14.26 15.06 -7.86
C PRO A 889 -15.57 14.55 -8.46
N HIS A 890 -15.98 13.35 -8.04
CA HIS A 890 -17.24 12.71 -8.45
C HIS A 890 -18.45 13.47 -7.89
N HIS A 891 -19.63 13.17 -8.43
CA HIS A 891 -20.89 13.85 -8.10
C HIS A 891 -21.13 14.06 -6.59
N ALA A 892 -20.99 13.01 -5.77
CA ALA A 892 -21.24 13.15 -4.33
C ALA A 892 -20.27 14.06 -3.56
N VAL A 893 -19.08 14.36 -4.10
CA VAL A 893 -18.19 15.41 -3.57
C VAL A 893 -18.78 16.79 -3.90
N ARG A 894 -19.19 16.99 -5.16
CA ARG A 894 -19.78 18.25 -5.66
C ARG A 894 -21.08 18.64 -4.95
N GLN A 895 -21.85 17.64 -4.52
CA GLN A 895 -23.05 17.80 -3.69
C GLN A 895 -22.76 18.27 -2.25
N GLN A 896 -21.54 18.04 -1.75
CA GLN A 896 -21.21 18.29 -0.34
C GLN A 896 -20.41 19.57 -0.14
N ILE A 897 -19.63 19.98 -1.14
CA ILE A 897 -18.80 21.19 -1.12
C ILE A 897 -19.51 22.39 -1.76
N SER A 898 -19.18 23.61 -1.35
CA SER A 898 -19.69 24.84 -1.99
C SER A 898 -18.87 25.27 -3.21
N LYS A 899 -17.56 25.01 -3.19
CA LYS A 899 -16.62 25.38 -4.26
C LYS A 899 -15.64 24.24 -4.55
N VAL A 900 -15.60 23.78 -5.80
CA VAL A 900 -14.53 22.90 -6.28
C VAL A 900 -13.24 23.72 -6.50
N HIS A 901 -12.11 23.25 -5.97
CA HIS A 901 -10.84 23.97 -6.05
C HIS A 901 -9.95 23.55 -7.23
N SER A 902 -10.08 22.29 -7.66
CA SER A 902 -9.42 21.70 -8.83
C SER A 902 -10.07 20.34 -9.16
N ASP A 903 -9.72 19.77 -10.31
CA ASP A 903 -10.09 18.41 -10.71
C ASP A 903 -9.12 17.34 -10.18
N ILE A 904 -8.35 17.64 -9.13
CA ILE A 904 -7.40 16.71 -8.50
C ILE A 904 -7.81 16.47 -7.06
N TYR A 905 -8.75 15.55 -6.87
CA TYR A 905 -9.30 15.16 -5.58
C TYR A 905 -8.64 13.89 -5.04
N VAL A 906 -8.23 13.91 -3.78
CA VAL A 906 -7.64 12.76 -3.08
C VAL A 906 -8.74 11.90 -2.46
N SER A 907 -8.97 10.68 -2.94
CA SER A 907 -9.98 9.76 -2.36
C SER A 907 -9.40 8.72 -1.40
N GLY A 908 -8.10 8.47 -1.50
CA GLY A 908 -7.43 7.46 -0.71
C GLY A 908 -5.92 7.71 -0.59
N ARG A 909 -5.32 7.01 0.37
CA ARG A 909 -3.87 6.97 0.56
C ARG A 909 -3.44 5.58 1.01
N MET A 910 -2.27 5.15 0.58
CA MET A 910 -1.62 3.91 1.00
C MET A 910 -0.84 4.16 2.29
N ARG A 911 -0.84 3.21 3.22
CA ARG A 911 0.00 3.29 4.42
C ARG A 911 1.48 3.16 4.04
N GLY A 912 2.38 3.76 4.82
CA GLY A 912 3.81 3.74 4.53
C GLY A 912 4.26 4.59 3.34
N SER A 913 3.33 5.33 2.71
CA SER A 913 3.61 6.16 1.55
C SER A 913 3.98 7.60 1.91
N PRO A 914 4.67 8.34 1.03
CA PRO A 914 4.92 9.77 1.23
C PRO A 914 3.63 10.57 1.44
N ALA A 915 2.54 10.25 0.75
CA ALA A 915 1.24 10.91 0.98
C ALA A 915 0.74 10.74 2.43
N CYS A 916 1.00 9.59 3.05
CA CYS A 916 0.69 9.38 4.46
C CYS A 916 1.64 10.13 5.39
N ALA A 917 2.95 10.08 5.10
CA ALA A 917 4.01 10.68 5.93
C ALA A 917 3.89 12.21 6.02
N TYR A 918 3.56 12.87 4.92
CA TYR A 918 3.47 14.34 4.84
C TYR A 918 2.05 14.89 4.99
N GLY A 919 1.13 14.09 5.56
CA GLY A 919 -0.18 14.57 5.99
C GLY A 919 -1.22 14.78 4.89
N LEU A 920 -1.01 14.31 3.66
CA LEU A 920 -2.04 14.38 2.62
C LEU A 920 -3.21 13.47 3.00
N ALA A 921 -4.39 14.06 3.15
CA ALA A 921 -5.58 13.37 3.63
C ALA A 921 -6.59 13.11 2.50
N PRO A 922 -7.38 12.02 2.58
CA PRO A 922 -8.59 11.91 1.76
C PRO A 922 -9.45 13.16 1.92
N THR A 923 -10.17 13.56 0.88
CA THR A 923 -10.95 14.80 0.73
C THR A 923 -10.17 16.07 0.40
N ASN A 924 -8.84 16.01 0.37
CA ASN A 924 -8.01 17.14 -0.06
C ASN A 924 -8.07 17.35 -1.59
N PHE A 925 -7.88 18.60 -2.01
CA PHE A 925 -7.74 18.99 -3.41
C PHE A 925 -6.33 19.53 -3.67
N LEU A 926 -5.68 19.09 -4.74
CA LEU A 926 -4.36 19.59 -5.16
C LEU A 926 -4.55 20.66 -6.22
N THR A 927 -3.93 21.83 -6.06
CA THR A 927 -4.17 22.96 -6.98
C THR A 927 -2.92 23.39 -7.73
N HIS A 928 -1.73 23.13 -7.17
CA HIS A 928 -0.46 23.54 -7.75
C HIS A 928 0.64 22.52 -7.42
N VAL A 929 1.60 22.40 -8.33
CA VAL A 929 2.86 21.66 -8.15
C VAL A 929 4.01 22.63 -8.35
N ASN A 930 4.90 22.77 -7.36
CA ASN A 930 6.04 23.70 -7.38
C ASN A 930 5.68 25.16 -7.76
N GLY A 931 4.45 25.59 -7.47
CA GLY A 931 3.94 26.93 -7.77
C GLY A 931 3.29 27.06 -9.15
N VAL A 932 3.39 26.03 -10.01
CA VAL A 932 2.66 25.95 -11.29
C VAL A 932 1.24 25.48 -11.01
N SER A 933 0.24 26.18 -11.57
CA SER A 933 -1.16 25.80 -11.41
C SER A 933 -1.45 24.51 -12.17
N THR A 934 -2.08 23.55 -11.50
CA THR A 934 -2.48 22.26 -12.06
C THR A 934 -3.99 22.10 -11.82
N PRO A 935 -4.84 22.63 -12.71
CA PRO A 935 -6.28 22.55 -12.54
C PRO A 935 -6.85 21.14 -12.72
N ASP A 936 -6.13 20.25 -13.40
CA ASP A 936 -6.59 18.92 -13.81
C ASP A 936 -5.50 17.84 -13.70
N LEU A 937 -5.89 16.57 -13.86
CA LEU A 937 -4.96 15.44 -13.77
C LEU A 937 -3.87 15.44 -14.86
N SER A 938 -4.13 16.01 -16.04
CA SER A 938 -3.15 16.05 -17.14
C SER A 938 -2.00 17.00 -16.84
N SER A 939 -2.35 18.23 -16.44
CA SER A 939 -1.39 19.25 -15.98
C SER A 939 -0.65 18.79 -14.73
N PHE A 940 -1.33 18.11 -13.80
CA PHE A 940 -0.69 17.49 -12.64
C PHE A 940 0.37 16.46 -13.06
N LEU A 941 0.00 15.47 -13.87
CA LEU A 941 0.92 14.44 -14.35
C LEU A 941 2.10 15.03 -15.12
N HIS A 942 1.85 16.05 -15.95
CA HIS A 942 2.90 16.75 -16.67
C HIS A 942 3.92 17.41 -15.73
N GLU A 943 3.47 18.09 -14.67
CA GLU A 943 4.37 18.74 -13.71
C GLU A 943 5.08 17.74 -12.79
N VAL A 944 4.41 16.70 -12.30
CA VAL A 944 5.04 15.74 -11.37
C VAL A 944 6.06 14.83 -12.04
N LYS A 945 5.96 14.62 -13.36
CA LYS A 945 6.98 13.91 -14.15
C LYS A 945 8.31 14.66 -14.23
N LYS A 946 8.29 15.99 -14.16
CA LYS A 946 9.51 16.82 -14.15
C LYS A 946 10.29 16.71 -12.85
N ILE A 947 9.66 16.18 -11.80
CA ILE A 947 10.26 16.03 -10.47
C ILE A 947 11.10 14.76 -10.48
N PRO A 948 12.42 14.85 -10.26
CA PRO A 948 13.28 13.67 -10.14
C PRO A 948 12.88 12.83 -8.92
N ASP A 949 13.12 11.52 -8.99
CA ASP A 949 12.91 10.66 -7.82
C ASP A 949 13.78 11.10 -6.63
N ASN A 950 13.33 10.78 -5.42
CA ASN A 950 14.02 11.12 -4.17
C ASN A 950 14.31 12.62 -3.99
N THR A 951 13.53 13.51 -4.60
CA THR A 951 13.63 14.97 -4.41
C THR A 951 12.37 15.55 -3.77
N TYR A 952 12.54 16.68 -3.08
CA TYR A 952 11.45 17.43 -2.47
C TYR A 952 10.73 18.32 -3.49
N PHE A 953 9.41 18.39 -3.36
CA PHE A 953 8.55 19.27 -4.12
C PHE A 953 7.44 19.84 -3.25
N ARG A 954 6.77 20.86 -3.75
CA ARG A 954 5.68 21.55 -3.03
C ARG A 954 4.36 21.32 -3.73
N LEU A 955 3.34 21.00 -2.94
CA LEU A 955 1.95 20.97 -3.37
C LEU A 955 1.17 22.06 -2.65
N LYS A 956 0.34 22.80 -3.38
CA LYS A 956 -0.67 23.65 -2.76
C LYS A 956 -1.95 22.85 -2.61
N VAL A 957 -2.36 22.64 -1.37
CA VAL A 957 -3.48 21.77 -0.99
C VAL A 957 -4.61 22.60 -0.42
N MET A 958 -5.85 22.24 -0.75
CA MET A 958 -7.06 22.76 -0.13
C MET A 958 -7.75 21.62 0.61
N THR A 959 -8.09 21.82 1.89
CA THR A 959 -8.96 20.88 2.61
C THR A 959 -10.40 20.98 2.11
N PHE A 960 -11.22 19.98 2.46
CA PHE A 960 -12.65 19.96 2.14
C PHE A 960 -13.40 21.18 2.70
N ASP A 961 -12.97 21.69 3.86
CA ASP A 961 -13.53 22.86 4.54
C ASP A 961 -12.91 24.20 4.09
N ASN A 962 -12.30 24.22 2.90
CA ASN A 962 -11.69 25.42 2.28
C ASN A 962 -10.48 26.00 3.02
N VAL A 963 -9.71 25.19 3.76
CA VAL A 963 -8.47 25.64 4.41
C VAL A 963 -7.27 25.39 3.50
N PRO A 964 -6.56 26.43 3.01
CA PRO A 964 -5.35 26.27 2.22
C PRO A 964 -4.14 25.90 3.09
N TRP A 965 -3.29 25.02 2.59
CA TRP A 965 -1.96 24.75 3.16
C TRP A 965 -0.98 24.30 2.07
N VAL A 966 0.30 24.23 2.41
CA VAL A 966 1.36 23.76 1.50
C VAL A 966 1.95 22.49 2.06
N ALA A 967 1.87 21.40 1.29
CA ALA A 967 2.60 20.17 1.59
C ALA A 967 3.98 20.25 0.94
N THR A 968 5.02 20.00 1.72
CA THR A 968 6.35 19.66 1.22
C THR A 968 6.44 18.14 1.24
N MET A 969 6.70 17.53 0.10
CA MET A 969 6.70 16.08 -0.05
C MET A 969 7.95 15.64 -0.77
N LYS A 970 8.48 14.48 -0.38
CA LYS A 970 9.55 13.81 -1.11
C LYS A 970 8.98 12.76 -2.04
N LYS A 971 9.44 12.75 -3.29
CA LYS A 971 9.04 11.77 -4.30
C LYS A 971 9.71 10.42 -4.02
N ASN A 972 8.99 9.31 -4.22
CA ASN A 972 9.48 7.95 -4.02
C ASN A 972 8.84 6.99 -5.04
N GLU A 973 9.42 6.94 -6.23
CA GLU A 973 8.96 6.10 -7.35
C GLU A 973 9.38 4.63 -7.19
N HIS A 974 10.48 4.37 -6.48
CA HIS A 974 10.98 3.02 -6.23
C HIS A 974 9.93 2.12 -5.54
N TYR A 975 9.25 2.64 -4.50
CA TYR A 975 8.20 1.90 -3.78
C TYR A 975 6.78 2.32 -4.16
N PHE A 976 6.58 3.55 -4.63
CA PHE A 976 5.25 4.08 -4.97
C PHE A 976 5.25 4.68 -6.39
N PRO A 977 5.38 3.83 -7.42
CA PRO A 977 5.45 4.29 -8.79
C PRO A 977 4.18 5.05 -9.19
N THR A 978 4.34 6.06 -10.05
CA THR A 978 3.22 6.80 -10.62
C THR A 978 2.45 5.91 -11.59
N ILE A 979 1.20 5.60 -11.27
CA ILE A 979 0.34 4.74 -12.09
C ILE A 979 -0.92 5.49 -12.46
N GLU A 980 -1.32 5.42 -13.71
CA GLU A 980 -2.56 5.99 -14.21
C GLU A 980 -3.51 4.87 -14.67
N PHE A 981 -4.79 5.01 -14.33
CA PHE A 981 -5.88 4.19 -14.80
C PHE A 981 -6.78 5.08 -15.66
N VAL A 982 -6.99 4.71 -16.92
CA VAL A 982 -7.82 5.45 -17.87
C VAL A 982 -8.90 4.52 -18.41
N LYS A 983 -10.15 4.95 -18.43
CA LYS A 983 -11.24 4.20 -19.03
C LYS A 983 -11.04 4.09 -20.55
N ASP A 984 -11.10 2.88 -21.07
CA ASP A 984 -10.92 2.58 -22.49
C ASP A 984 -11.83 1.40 -22.87
N GLU A 985 -12.87 1.66 -23.66
CA GLU A 985 -13.86 0.65 -24.06
C GLU A 985 -13.27 -0.45 -24.96
N ALA A 986 -12.09 -0.24 -25.56
CA ALA A 986 -11.41 -1.24 -26.38
C ALA A 986 -10.64 -2.28 -25.53
N GLU A 987 -10.27 -1.93 -24.29
CA GLU A 987 -9.57 -2.82 -23.37
C GLU A 987 -10.51 -3.87 -22.76
N GLU A 988 -10.00 -5.08 -22.50
CA GLU A 988 -10.82 -6.18 -21.99
C GLU A 988 -11.51 -5.83 -20.65
N LEU A 989 -10.76 -5.14 -19.77
CA LEU A 989 -11.19 -4.66 -18.46
C LEU A 989 -11.94 -3.32 -18.51
N ARG A 990 -12.14 -2.72 -19.69
CA ARG A 990 -12.63 -1.35 -19.91
C ARG A 990 -11.75 -0.24 -19.30
N TRP A 991 -10.59 -0.61 -18.78
CA TRP A 991 -9.65 0.26 -18.10
C TRP A 991 -8.24 -0.12 -18.50
N LYS A 992 -7.48 0.88 -18.94
CA LYS A 992 -6.08 0.80 -19.27
C LYS A 992 -5.24 1.23 -18.09
N ARG A 993 -4.28 0.40 -17.69
CA ARG A 993 -3.29 0.72 -16.66
C ARG A 993 -1.99 1.17 -17.33
N ILE A 994 -1.52 2.36 -17.00
CA ILE A 994 -0.30 2.97 -17.54
C ILE A 994 0.65 3.22 -16.37
N VAL A 995 1.84 2.62 -16.39
CA VAL A 995 2.90 2.94 -15.43
C VAL A 995 3.74 4.06 -16.02
N HIS A 996 3.88 5.16 -15.29
CA HIS A 996 4.76 6.26 -15.67
C HIS A 996 6.08 6.04 -14.94
N GLU A 997 7.05 5.45 -15.63
CA GLU A 997 8.38 5.26 -15.07
C GLU A 997 9.05 6.62 -14.87
N CYS A 998 9.78 6.78 -13.76
CA CYS A 998 10.70 7.88 -13.63
C CYS A 998 11.86 7.58 -14.58
N ASP A 999 11.89 8.26 -15.71
CA ASP A 999 12.96 8.11 -16.70
C ASP A 999 14.28 8.60 -16.07
N GLU A 1000 14.94 7.77 -15.25
CA GLU A 1000 16.36 7.90 -14.95
C GLU A 1000 17.14 7.52 -16.22
N GLY A 1001 17.05 8.36 -17.25
CA GLY A 1001 17.88 8.29 -18.45
C GLY A 1001 17.89 6.97 -19.20
N VAL A 1002 16.89 6.09 -19.03
CA VAL A 1002 16.75 4.88 -19.84
C VAL A 1002 16.00 5.24 -21.11
N HIS A 1003 16.66 5.07 -22.25
CA HIS A 1003 16.01 5.19 -23.55
C HIS A 1003 14.98 4.07 -23.70
N SER A 1004 13.72 4.35 -23.36
CA SER A 1004 12.61 3.39 -23.52
C SER A 1004 12.11 3.34 -24.96
N ALA A 1005 11.45 2.25 -25.35
CA ALA A 1005 10.77 2.16 -26.66
C ALA A 1005 9.83 3.35 -26.89
N LYS A 1006 9.15 3.80 -25.83
CA LYS A 1006 8.26 4.96 -25.85
C LYS A 1006 9.00 6.27 -26.11
N ALA A 1007 10.15 6.51 -25.48
CA ALA A 1007 10.97 7.69 -25.78
C ALA A 1007 11.46 7.68 -27.24
N GLY A 1008 11.75 6.50 -27.79
CA GLY A 1008 12.03 6.32 -29.21
C GLY A 1008 10.84 6.67 -30.10
N GLU A 1009 9.65 6.20 -29.77
CA GLU A 1009 8.41 6.51 -30.50
C GLU A 1009 8.04 8.00 -30.46
N GLU A 1010 8.23 8.64 -29.29
CA GLU A 1010 8.05 10.09 -29.13
C GLU A 1010 9.04 10.89 -29.98
N ALA A 1011 10.31 10.46 -30.04
CA ALA A 1011 11.30 11.07 -30.93
C ALA A 1011 10.92 10.90 -32.41
N VAL A 1012 10.41 9.74 -32.82
CA VAL A 1012 9.90 9.52 -34.18
C VAL A 1012 8.73 10.45 -34.49
N GLN A 1013 7.84 10.66 -33.53
CA GLN A 1013 6.71 11.57 -33.69
C GLN A 1013 7.18 13.03 -33.87
N GLN A 1014 8.15 13.48 -33.07
CA GLN A 1014 8.76 14.81 -33.22
C GLN A 1014 9.43 14.99 -34.60
N LEU A 1015 10.13 13.96 -35.10
CA LEU A 1015 10.74 14.00 -36.43
C LEU A 1015 9.68 14.10 -37.55
N ARG A 1016 8.55 13.40 -37.40
CA ARG A 1016 7.41 13.51 -38.34
C ARG A 1016 6.77 14.89 -38.30
N GLU A 1017 6.66 15.50 -37.12
CA GLU A 1017 6.14 16.86 -36.95
C GLU A 1017 7.06 17.92 -37.59
N LEU A 1018 8.37 17.66 -37.65
CA LEU A 1018 9.34 18.46 -38.41
C LEU A 1018 9.24 18.26 -39.93
N GLY A 1019 8.29 17.45 -40.42
CA GLY A 1019 8.02 17.23 -41.84
C GLY A 1019 8.86 16.13 -42.49
N LEU A 1020 9.60 15.32 -41.71
CA LEU A 1020 10.38 14.21 -42.24
C LEU A 1020 9.47 13.03 -42.59
N THR A 1021 9.57 12.55 -43.83
CA THR A 1021 8.74 11.46 -44.37
C THR A 1021 9.47 10.11 -44.44
N SER A 1022 10.73 10.06 -44.02
CA SER A 1022 11.54 8.84 -43.96
C SER A 1022 10.93 7.79 -43.04
N VAL A 1023 11.19 6.51 -43.32
CA VAL A 1023 10.75 5.40 -42.46
C VAL A 1023 11.66 5.35 -41.23
N PHE A 1024 11.10 5.63 -40.06
CA PHE A 1024 11.78 5.46 -38.78
C PHE A 1024 11.26 4.21 -38.08
N GLN A 1025 12.18 3.34 -37.69
CA GLN A 1025 11.87 2.13 -36.91
C GLN A 1025 12.57 2.23 -35.56
N VAL A 1026 11.81 2.05 -34.49
CA VAL A 1026 12.35 1.96 -33.13
C VAL A 1026 12.67 0.51 -32.83
N VAL A 1027 13.90 0.23 -32.40
CA VAL A 1027 14.34 -1.09 -31.94
C VAL A 1027 14.89 -0.93 -30.54
N GLU A 1028 14.20 -1.50 -29.56
CA GLU A 1028 14.64 -1.51 -28.17
C GLU A 1028 15.77 -2.52 -27.97
N MET A 1029 16.88 -2.08 -27.39
CA MET A 1029 18.07 -2.90 -27.18
C MET A 1029 18.89 -2.40 -26.00
N ASP A 1030 19.03 -3.24 -24.97
CA ASP A 1030 20.09 -3.09 -23.97
C ASP A 1030 21.37 -3.71 -24.49
N VAL A 1031 22.37 -2.88 -24.78
CA VAL A 1031 23.63 -3.31 -25.39
C VAL A 1031 24.46 -4.25 -24.50
N THR A 1032 24.17 -4.30 -23.20
CA THR A 1032 24.87 -5.17 -22.23
C THR A 1032 24.25 -6.57 -22.13
N LYS A 1033 23.14 -6.82 -22.83
CA LYS A 1033 22.44 -8.11 -22.84
C LYS A 1033 22.51 -8.76 -24.21
N ASP A 1034 23.26 -9.86 -24.32
CA ASP A 1034 23.44 -10.60 -25.57
C ASP A 1034 22.11 -11.01 -26.24
N GLY A 1035 21.12 -11.41 -25.43
CA GLY A 1035 19.80 -11.78 -25.94
C GLY A 1035 19.06 -10.61 -26.61
N ASP A 1036 19.28 -9.38 -26.16
CA ASP A 1036 18.64 -8.18 -26.70
C ASP A 1036 19.34 -7.77 -28.00
N VAL A 1037 20.69 -7.82 -28.01
CA VAL A 1037 21.50 -7.58 -29.22
C VAL A 1037 21.11 -8.54 -30.35
N GLN A 1038 20.90 -9.82 -30.04
CA GLN A 1038 20.49 -10.82 -31.03
C GLN A 1038 19.08 -10.56 -31.57
N ARG A 1039 18.13 -10.20 -30.69
CA ARG A 1039 16.76 -9.85 -31.11
C ARG A 1039 16.74 -8.60 -31.98
N ALA A 1040 17.49 -7.56 -31.60
CA ALA A 1040 17.62 -6.33 -32.38
C ALA A 1040 18.23 -6.59 -33.76
N THR A 1041 19.32 -7.37 -33.82
CA THR A 1041 19.95 -7.77 -35.10
C THR A 1041 18.96 -8.50 -36.01
N THR A 1042 18.21 -9.46 -35.45
CA THR A 1042 17.19 -10.21 -36.19
C THR A 1042 16.07 -9.30 -36.69
N ALA A 1043 15.60 -8.37 -35.85
CA ALA A 1043 14.55 -7.42 -36.22
C ALA A 1043 14.98 -6.51 -37.37
N ILE A 1044 16.22 -6.00 -37.33
CA ILE A 1044 16.80 -5.16 -38.41
C ILE A 1044 16.96 -5.97 -39.69
N GLU A 1045 17.42 -7.22 -39.60
CA GLU A 1045 17.53 -8.11 -40.76
C GLU A 1045 16.18 -8.36 -41.43
N MET A 1046 15.12 -8.58 -40.63
CA MET A 1046 13.78 -8.82 -41.15
C MET A 1046 13.13 -7.57 -41.76
N SER A 1047 13.44 -6.38 -41.25
CA SER A 1047 12.79 -5.14 -41.69
C SER A 1047 13.50 -4.42 -42.82
N ILE A 1048 14.83 -4.29 -42.74
CA ILE A 1048 15.64 -3.47 -43.67
C ILE A 1048 16.60 -4.36 -44.48
N GLY A 1049 17.03 -5.50 -43.94
CA GLY A 1049 17.81 -6.51 -44.64
C GLY A 1049 19.28 -6.17 -44.90
N LYS A 1050 19.68 -4.90 -44.75
CA LYS A 1050 21.06 -4.39 -44.83
C LYS A 1050 21.27 -3.19 -43.89
N LEU A 1051 22.52 -2.85 -43.60
CA LEU A 1051 22.88 -1.63 -42.87
C LEU A 1051 24.04 -0.92 -43.56
N ASP A 1052 23.88 0.38 -43.83
CA ASP A 1052 24.94 1.19 -44.46
C ASP A 1052 25.86 1.83 -43.40
N VAL A 1053 25.30 2.33 -42.29
CA VAL A 1053 26.08 2.95 -41.20
C VAL A 1053 25.59 2.49 -39.83
N VAL A 1054 26.53 2.19 -38.93
CA VAL A 1054 26.28 2.00 -37.49
C VAL A 1054 26.98 3.09 -36.69
N ILE A 1055 26.23 3.82 -35.86
CA ILE A 1055 26.78 4.80 -34.93
C ILE A 1055 26.68 4.26 -33.50
N ASN A 1056 27.82 3.87 -32.93
CA ASN A 1056 27.90 3.37 -31.56
C ASN A 1056 27.96 4.55 -30.57
N ASN A 1057 26.79 4.97 -30.10
CA ASN A 1057 26.64 6.11 -29.18
C ASN A 1057 26.50 5.72 -27.70
N ALA A 1058 25.99 4.51 -27.40
CA ALA A 1058 25.74 4.08 -26.03
C ALA A 1058 27.02 4.17 -25.17
N ALA A 1059 26.92 4.88 -24.05
CA ALA A 1059 28.03 5.02 -23.10
C ALA A 1059 27.52 5.35 -21.70
N ILE A 1060 28.31 5.00 -20.70
CA ILE A 1060 28.15 5.45 -19.31
C ILE A 1060 29.46 6.05 -18.78
N ALA A 1061 29.33 6.93 -17.80
CA ALA A 1061 30.43 7.45 -17.00
C ALA A 1061 30.02 7.46 -15.53
N ALA A 1062 30.99 7.26 -14.64
CA ALA A 1062 30.79 7.42 -13.21
C ALA A 1062 32.02 8.07 -12.58
N ILE A 1063 31.80 8.88 -11.55
CA ILE A 1063 32.84 9.59 -10.80
C ILE A 1063 32.95 8.89 -9.44
N PRO A 1064 34.09 8.24 -9.12
CA PRO A 1064 34.27 7.66 -7.79
C PRO A 1064 34.32 8.80 -6.76
N THR A 1065 33.62 8.60 -5.65
CA THR A 1065 33.71 9.47 -4.48
C THR A 1065 34.84 8.99 -3.56
N PRO A 1066 35.36 9.83 -2.64
CA PRO A 1066 36.33 9.39 -1.64
C PRO A 1066 35.86 8.18 -0.80
N GLU A 1067 34.55 7.91 -0.77
CA GLU A 1067 33.91 6.83 -0.03
C GLU A 1067 33.77 5.53 -0.83
N THR A 1068 34.08 5.54 -2.13
CA THR A 1068 33.92 4.37 -3.00
C THR A 1068 34.86 3.24 -2.54
N SER A 1069 34.29 2.12 -2.09
CA SER A 1069 35.05 0.96 -1.63
C SER A 1069 35.82 0.27 -2.77
N LEU A 1070 36.84 -0.53 -2.47
CA LEU A 1070 37.60 -1.25 -3.51
C LEU A 1070 36.71 -2.16 -4.40
N PRO A 1071 35.72 -2.91 -3.86
CA PRO A 1071 34.79 -3.67 -4.69
C PRO A 1071 33.90 -2.80 -5.58
N GLU A 1072 33.34 -1.71 -5.05
CA GLU A 1072 32.53 -0.76 -5.83
C GLU A 1072 33.34 -0.07 -6.91
N PHE A 1073 34.58 0.31 -6.59
CA PHE A 1073 35.51 0.90 -7.54
C PHE A 1073 35.79 -0.08 -8.70
N ARG A 1074 36.03 -1.36 -8.39
CA ARG A 1074 36.19 -2.40 -9.42
C ARG A 1074 34.90 -2.61 -10.22
N ALA A 1075 33.75 -2.69 -9.55
CA ALA A 1075 32.46 -2.88 -10.21
C ALA A 1075 32.11 -1.71 -11.14
N MET A 1076 32.44 -0.48 -10.74
CA MET A 1076 32.31 0.73 -11.55
C MET A 1076 33.17 0.62 -12.82
N TYR A 1077 34.44 0.23 -12.71
CA TYR A 1077 35.30 -0.01 -13.88
C TYR A 1077 34.72 -1.09 -14.79
N ASN A 1078 34.32 -2.23 -14.22
CA ASN A 1078 33.75 -3.34 -14.98
C ASN A 1078 32.50 -2.90 -15.74
N ARG A 1079 31.57 -2.18 -15.09
CA ARG A 1079 30.34 -1.70 -15.72
C ARG A 1079 30.62 -0.71 -16.86
N ILE A 1080 31.53 0.25 -16.64
CA ILE A 1080 31.91 1.22 -17.68
C ILE A 1080 32.57 0.51 -18.86
N PHE A 1081 33.45 -0.46 -18.62
CA PHE A 1081 34.06 -1.24 -19.70
C PHE A 1081 33.05 -2.14 -20.39
N ASP A 1082 32.09 -2.67 -19.65
CA ASP A 1082 31.06 -3.54 -20.20
C ASP A 1082 30.21 -2.80 -21.25
N THR A 1083 29.67 -1.64 -20.88
CA THR A 1083 28.89 -0.81 -21.80
C THR A 1083 29.75 -0.15 -22.88
N ASN A 1084 30.86 0.49 -22.52
CA ASN A 1084 31.60 1.35 -23.46
C ASN A 1084 32.52 0.57 -24.41
N ILE A 1085 32.84 -0.70 -24.12
CA ILE A 1085 33.85 -1.48 -24.85
C ILE A 1085 33.32 -2.84 -25.29
N THR A 1086 33.04 -3.75 -24.36
CA THR A 1086 32.67 -5.13 -24.74
C THR A 1086 31.34 -5.14 -25.47
N SER A 1087 30.35 -4.37 -25.00
CA SER A 1087 29.06 -4.22 -25.69
C SER A 1087 29.24 -3.62 -27.10
N VAL A 1088 30.11 -2.63 -27.28
CA VAL A 1088 30.41 -2.07 -28.61
C VAL A 1088 31.02 -3.12 -29.53
N ALA A 1089 31.97 -3.92 -29.03
CA ALA A 1089 32.57 -5.02 -29.79
C ALA A 1089 31.51 -6.07 -30.18
N THR A 1090 30.65 -6.46 -29.23
CA THR A 1090 29.58 -7.45 -29.42
C THR A 1090 28.55 -6.97 -30.44
N VAL A 1091 28.01 -5.76 -30.27
CA VAL A 1091 27.01 -5.17 -31.18
C VAL A 1091 27.58 -5.01 -32.59
N THR A 1092 28.79 -4.47 -32.70
CA THR A 1092 29.45 -4.29 -34.01
C THR A 1092 29.66 -5.63 -34.72
N THR A 1093 30.05 -6.67 -33.98
CA THR A 1093 30.23 -8.03 -34.54
C THR A 1093 28.90 -8.64 -34.96
N ALA A 1094 27.84 -8.48 -34.15
CA ALA A 1094 26.51 -9.00 -34.45
C ALA A 1094 25.89 -8.35 -35.71
N LEU A 1095 26.13 -7.05 -35.91
CA LEU A 1095 25.62 -6.30 -37.07
C LEU A 1095 26.50 -6.42 -38.32
N MET A 1096 27.72 -6.96 -38.19
CA MET A 1096 28.68 -7.09 -39.30
C MET A 1096 28.11 -7.79 -40.55
N PRO A 1097 27.32 -8.88 -40.45
CA PRO A 1097 26.72 -9.53 -41.62
C PRO A 1097 25.76 -8.62 -42.40
N LEU A 1098 25.08 -7.68 -41.72
CA LEU A 1098 24.18 -6.71 -42.35
C LEU A 1098 24.96 -5.56 -43.00
N LEU A 1099 26.06 -5.15 -42.36
CA LEU A 1099 26.98 -4.15 -42.92
C LEU A 1099 27.62 -4.63 -44.22
N ARG A 1100 28.06 -5.89 -44.29
CA ARG A 1100 28.66 -6.47 -45.51
C ARG A 1100 27.72 -6.54 -46.72
N ARG A 1101 26.41 -6.27 -46.53
CA ARG A 1101 25.43 -6.18 -47.63
C ARG A 1101 25.31 -4.76 -48.19
N SER A 1102 25.96 -3.78 -47.57
CA SER A 1102 26.04 -2.40 -48.07
C SER A 1102 27.19 -2.26 -49.05
N ASP A 1103 27.01 -1.38 -50.04
CA ASP A 1103 28.07 -0.99 -50.98
C ASP A 1103 29.10 -0.04 -50.33
N ASP A 1104 28.77 0.56 -49.18
CA ASP A 1104 29.65 1.48 -48.44
C ASP A 1104 29.45 1.39 -46.92
N PRO A 1105 29.83 0.26 -46.29
CA PRO A 1105 29.56 0.03 -44.87
C PRO A 1105 30.48 0.82 -43.94
N ARG A 1106 29.88 1.49 -42.95
CA ARG A 1106 30.62 2.33 -41.98
C ARG A 1106 30.24 2.03 -40.54
N VAL A 1107 31.23 2.07 -39.64
CA VAL A 1107 31.04 2.02 -38.19
C VAL A 1107 31.70 3.26 -37.58
N ILE A 1108 30.89 4.10 -36.96
CA ILE A 1108 31.33 5.33 -36.32
C ILE A 1108 31.17 5.16 -34.80
N ASN A 1109 32.29 5.18 -34.08
CA ASN A 1109 32.29 5.11 -32.63
C ASN A 1109 32.30 6.52 -32.04
N VAL A 1110 31.32 6.84 -31.19
CA VAL A 1110 31.28 8.09 -30.44
C VAL A 1110 32.36 8.04 -29.36
N SER A 1111 33.48 8.70 -29.60
CA SER A 1111 34.63 8.79 -28.69
C SER A 1111 34.64 10.14 -27.96
N SER A 1112 35.78 10.50 -27.37
CA SER A 1112 35.95 11.75 -26.63
C SER A 1112 37.36 12.27 -26.83
N GLY A 1113 37.55 13.59 -26.89
CA GLY A 1113 38.89 14.18 -26.88
C GLY A 1113 39.77 13.67 -25.71
N ARG A 1114 39.14 13.25 -24.59
CA ARG A 1114 39.82 12.60 -23.45
C ARG A 1114 40.41 11.21 -23.76
N ALA A 1115 40.12 10.64 -24.92
CA ALA A 1115 40.72 9.42 -25.43
C ALA A 1115 42.09 9.64 -26.09
N SER A 1116 42.45 10.90 -26.38
CA SER A 1116 43.74 11.27 -26.99
C SER A 1116 44.86 11.19 -25.97
N MET A 1117 45.76 10.23 -26.12
CA MET A 1117 46.98 10.11 -25.31
C MET A 1117 47.91 11.31 -25.55
N TYR A 1118 47.98 11.82 -26.79
CA TYR A 1118 48.73 13.03 -27.12
C TYR A 1118 48.20 14.23 -26.34
N ALA A 1119 46.88 14.49 -26.37
CA ALA A 1119 46.29 15.63 -25.68
C ALA A 1119 46.44 15.53 -24.15
N LEU A 1120 46.36 14.33 -23.59
CA LEU A 1120 46.65 14.07 -22.18
C LEU A 1120 48.12 14.35 -21.82
N THR A 1121 49.06 13.96 -22.68
CA THR A 1121 50.51 14.18 -22.47
C THR A 1121 50.88 15.66 -22.56
N MET A 1122 50.23 16.41 -23.45
CA MET A 1122 50.45 17.85 -23.62
C MET A 1122 49.76 18.70 -22.55
N GLY A 1123 48.96 18.11 -21.66
CA GLY A 1123 48.18 18.85 -20.67
C GLY A 1123 47.13 19.78 -21.29
N ALA A 1124 46.68 19.47 -22.51
CA ALA A 1124 45.75 20.32 -23.28
C ALA A 1124 44.32 20.32 -22.70
N MET A 1125 44.04 19.48 -21.70
CA MET A 1125 42.72 19.33 -21.06
C MET A 1125 42.83 19.36 -19.53
N PRO A 1126 41.79 19.84 -18.82
CA PRO A 1126 41.75 19.80 -17.36
C PRO A 1126 41.67 18.35 -16.85
N PRO A 1127 42.07 18.08 -15.58
CA PRO A 1127 41.95 16.77 -14.95
C PRO A 1127 40.54 16.19 -15.13
N THR A 1128 40.46 14.90 -15.43
CA THR A 1128 39.17 14.22 -15.61
C THR A 1128 38.55 13.90 -14.25
N ALA A 1129 37.23 14.10 -14.14
CA ALA A 1129 36.47 13.62 -12.98
C ALA A 1129 36.22 12.10 -13.05
N SER A 1130 36.23 11.50 -14.25
CA SER A 1130 36.06 10.06 -14.45
C SER A 1130 37.25 9.49 -15.23
N VAL A 1131 38.18 8.90 -14.49
CA VAL A 1131 39.35 8.21 -15.07
C VAL A 1131 38.88 6.99 -15.87
N ALA A 1132 37.97 6.18 -15.33
CA ALA A 1132 37.43 4.99 -15.98
C ALA A 1132 36.77 5.31 -17.34
N TYR A 1133 36.01 6.40 -17.42
CA TYR A 1133 35.44 6.86 -18.70
C TYR A 1133 36.53 7.22 -19.71
N SER A 1134 37.54 8.01 -19.30
CA SER A 1134 38.62 8.46 -20.20
C SER A 1134 39.45 7.27 -20.71
N VAL A 1135 39.75 6.32 -19.83
CA VAL A 1135 40.46 5.07 -20.18
C VAL A 1135 39.61 4.20 -21.09
N SER A 1136 38.32 4.05 -20.82
CA SER A 1136 37.44 3.26 -21.72
C SER A 1136 37.36 3.90 -23.11
N LYS A 1137 37.22 5.22 -23.26
CA LYS A 1137 37.23 5.84 -24.60
C LYS A 1137 38.58 5.69 -25.32
N THR A 1138 39.70 5.67 -24.60
CA THR A 1138 41.02 5.31 -25.18
C THR A 1138 41.02 3.85 -25.65
N ALA A 1139 40.49 2.92 -24.85
CA ALA A 1139 40.37 1.52 -25.22
C ALA A 1139 39.41 1.31 -26.41
N LEU A 1140 38.35 2.11 -26.54
CA LEU A 1140 37.43 2.09 -27.67
C LEU A 1140 38.13 2.49 -28.97
N ASN A 1141 38.99 3.52 -28.90
CA ASN A 1141 39.84 3.92 -30.02
C ASN A 1141 40.81 2.80 -30.43
N VAL A 1142 41.42 2.10 -29.46
CA VAL A 1142 42.29 0.94 -29.75
C VAL A 1142 41.50 -0.22 -30.35
N LEU A 1143 40.31 -0.54 -29.82
CA LEU A 1143 39.42 -1.56 -30.37
C LEU A 1143 39.11 -1.29 -31.85
N MET A 1144 38.77 -0.04 -32.16
CA MET A 1144 38.53 0.41 -33.54
C MET A 1144 39.76 0.24 -34.43
N LEU A 1145 40.96 0.63 -33.98
CA LEU A 1145 42.20 0.45 -34.75
C LEU A 1145 42.51 -1.03 -35.02
N GLU A 1146 42.25 -1.92 -34.05
CA GLU A 1146 42.41 -3.37 -34.26
C GLU A 1146 41.36 -3.92 -35.24
N MET A 1147 40.12 -3.42 -35.22
CA MET A 1147 39.11 -3.76 -36.24
C MET A 1147 39.54 -3.31 -37.64
N VAL A 1148 40.11 -2.11 -37.80
CA VAL A 1148 40.67 -1.64 -39.08
C VAL A 1148 41.76 -2.59 -39.59
N LYS A 1149 42.65 -3.08 -38.72
CA LYS A 1149 43.69 -4.05 -39.10
C LYS A 1149 43.10 -5.41 -39.49
N GLN A 1150 41.99 -5.82 -38.87
CA GLN A 1150 41.28 -7.04 -39.28
C GLN A 1150 40.69 -6.90 -40.68
N GLU A 1151 40.13 -5.72 -41.01
CA GLU A 1151 39.61 -5.41 -42.35
C GLU A 1151 40.67 -5.41 -43.45
N ALA A 1152 41.94 -5.17 -43.12
CA ALA A 1152 43.02 -5.25 -44.11
C ALA A 1152 43.15 -6.64 -44.77
N LYS A 1153 42.58 -7.69 -44.15
CA LYS A 1153 42.53 -9.06 -44.69
C LYS A 1153 41.34 -9.32 -45.62
N VAL A 1154 40.41 -8.38 -45.73
CA VAL A 1154 39.22 -8.47 -46.58
C VAL A 1154 39.48 -7.77 -47.92
N GLU A 1155 38.83 -8.24 -49.00
CA GLU A 1155 38.88 -7.61 -50.31
C GLU A 1155 38.43 -6.14 -50.23
N GLU A 1156 39.12 -5.26 -50.95
CA GLU A 1156 39.00 -3.80 -50.78
C GLU A 1156 37.57 -3.27 -50.97
N GLY A 1157 36.79 -3.88 -51.87
CA GLY A 1157 35.39 -3.54 -52.12
C GLY A 1157 34.45 -3.90 -50.96
N ASP A 1158 34.77 -4.92 -50.17
CA ASP A 1158 33.90 -5.43 -49.11
C ASP A 1158 34.22 -4.85 -47.73
N ARG A 1159 35.32 -4.11 -47.59
CA ARG A 1159 35.83 -3.60 -46.29
C ARG A 1159 34.85 -2.67 -45.59
N ILE A 1160 34.73 -2.81 -44.28
CA ILE A 1160 34.00 -1.88 -43.41
C ILE A 1160 34.92 -0.72 -43.02
N LEU A 1161 34.45 0.51 -43.22
CA LEU A 1161 35.16 1.71 -42.77
C LEU A 1161 34.87 1.96 -41.29
N TYR A 1162 35.91 1.94 -40.46
CA TYR A 1162 35.79 2.28 -39.04
C TYR A 1162 36.31 3.69 -38.76
N GLN A 1163 35.57 4.49 -38.00
CA GLN A 1163 35.93 5.86 -37.63
C GLN A 1163 35.61 6.13 -36.16
N ALA A 1164 36.38 7.00 -35.52
CA ALA A 1164 36.08 7.52 -34.19
C ALA A 1164 35.77 9.02 -34.29
N ALA A 1165 34.78 9.49 -33.55
CA ALA A 1165 34.34 10.89 -33.62
C ALA A 1165 34.27 11.51 -32.21
N ASN A 1166 34.87 12.69 -32.05
CA ASN A 1166 34.75 13.50 -30.85
C ASN A 1166 33.66 14.56 -31.06
N SER A 1167 32.55 14.43 -30.33
CA SER A 1167 31.47 15.42 -30.33
C SER A 1167 31.84 16.72 -29.58
N GLY A 1168 32.88 16.68 -28.76
CA GLY A 1168 33.22 17.75 -27.83
C GLY A 1168 32.45 17.67 -26.51
N HIS A 1169 32.62 18.66 -25.63
CA HIS A 1169 31.98 18.67 -24.31
C HIS A 1169 30.55 19.23 -24.40
N CYS A 1170 29.62 18.42 -24.93
CA CYS A 1170 28.24 18.82 -25.20
C CYS A 1170 27.38 18.89 -23.93
N LYS A 1171 26.43 19.84 -23.89
CA LYS A 1171 25.49 20.06 -22.79
C LYS A 1171 24.35 19.03 -22.80
N THR A 1172 24.62 17.82 -22.29
CA THR A 1172 23.67 16.69 -22.31
C THR A 1172 23.40 16.12 -20.92
N ALA A 1173 22.32 15.37 -20.76
CA ALA A 1173 22.01 14.68 -19.50
C ALA A 1173 23.15 13.76 -19.03
N PHE A 1174 23.91 13.18 -19.97
CA PHE A 1174 25.07 12.31 -19.71
C PHE A 1174 26.12 12.91 -18.76
N ASN A 1175 26.30 14.24 -18.77
CA ASN A 1175 27.23 14.94 -17.88
C ASN A 1175 26.52 15.92 -16.93
N GLY A 1176 25.21 15.77 -16.74
CA GLY A 1176 24.39 16.69 -15.95
C GLY A 1176 24.32 18.10 -16.54
N PHE A 1177 24.32 18.21 -17.87
CA PHE A 1177 24.27 19.46 -18.63
C PHE A 1177 25.41 20.45 -18.30
N ARG A 1178 26.59 19.92 -17.95
CA ARG A 1178 27.81 20.71 -17.63
C ARG A 1178 28.68 21.04 -18.84
N GLY A 1179 28.35 20.50 -20.00
CA GLY A 1179 29.01 20.82 -21.27
C GLY A 1179 28.85 22.29 -21.68
N GLN A 1180 29.81 22.78 -22.47
CA GLN A 1180 29.82 24.14 -23.02
C GLN A 1180 29.36 24.21 -24.47
N ARG A 1181 29.40 23.08 -25.19
CA ARG A 1181 28.98 22.99 -26.60
C ARG A 1181 27.51 22.62 -26.69
N ASP A 1182 26.80 23.18 -27.67
CA ASP A 1182 25.44 22.73 -27.98
C ASP A 1182 25.47 21.30 -28.56
N PRO A 1183 24.56 20.40 -28.16
CA PRO A 1183 24.51 19.05 -28.73
C PRO A 1183 24.38 19.02 -30.25
N LEU A 1184 23.65 19.95 -30.86
CA LEU A 1184 23.46 20.04 -32.31
C LEU A 1184 24.77 20.35 -33.03
N GLU A 1185 25.55 21.30 -32.53
CA GLU A 1185 26.90 21.58 -33.05
C GLU A 1185 27.83 20.36 -32.92
N GLY A 1186 27.66 19.57 -31.85
CA GLY A 1186 28.39 18.32 -31.65
C GLY A 1186 28.03 17.22 -32.66
N THR A 1187 26.91 17.34 -33.38
CA THR A 1187 26.51 16.36 -34.41
C THR A 1187 27.23 16.53 -35.74
N LYS A 1188 27.85 17.69 -36.00
CA LYS A 1188 28.48 18.01 -37.30
C LYS A 1188 29.57 17.05 -37.74
N VAL A 1189 30.41 16.58 -36.80
CA VAL A 1189 31.41 15.56 -37.10
C VAL A 1189 30.75 14.26 -37.61
N PHE A 1190 29.58 13.89 -37.09
CA PHE A 1190 28.87 12.69 -37.54
C PHE A 1190 28.19 12.91 -38.89
N GLU A 1191 27.58 14.08 -39.10
CA GLU A 1191 27.01 14.47 -40.40
C GLU A 1191 28.06 14.32 -41.51
N GLU A 1192 29.24 14.90 -41.32
CA GLU A 1192 30.35 14.83 -42.28
C GLU A 1192 30.83 13.39 -42.53
N LEU A 1193 31.01 12.58 -41.47
CA LEU A 1193 31.48 11.21 -41.59
C LEU A 1193 30.44 10.29 -42.26
N VAL A 1194 29.14 10.55 -42.05
CA VAL A 1194 28.04 9.76 -42.63
C VAL A 1194 27.85 10.10 -44.11
N PHE A 1195 27.83 11.39 -44.48
CA PHE A 1195 27.42 11.81 -45.81
C PHE A 1195 28.57 12.01 -46.82
N SER A 1196 29.83 12.06 -46.38
CA SER A 1196 30.97 12.22 -47.30
C SER A 1196 31.25 10.96 -48.13
N GLU A 1197 31.70 11.13 -49.37
CA GLU A 1197 32.15 10.02 -50.22
C GLU A 1197 33.33 9.26 -49.60
N ARG A 1198 33.38 7.94 -49.83
CA ARG A 1198 34.45 7.07 -49.32
C ARG A 1198 35.81 7.55 -49.81
N GLY A 1199 36.77 7.67 -48.90
CA GLY A 1199 38.11 8.24 -49.17
C GLY A 1199 38.24 9.74 -48.90
N THR A 1200 37.14 10.45 -48.57
CA THR A 1200 37.21 11.83 -48.07
C THR A 1200 37.79 11.87 -46.65
N TRP A 1201 37.26 11.02 -45.77
CA TRP A 1201 37.70 10.88 -44.39
C TRP A 1201 38.05 9.41 -44.14
N ASP A 1202 39.33 9.07 -44.09
CA ASP A 1202 39.77 7.70 -43.83
C ASP A 1202 39.51 7.26 -42.39
N SER A 1203 39.82 5.99 -42.08
CA SER A 1203 39.83 5.48 -40.71
C SER A 1203 40.73 6.34 -39.83
N GLY A 1204 40.12 7.04 -38.89
CA GLY A 1204 40.78 8.06 -38.10
C GLY A 1204 39.95 8.49 -36.90
N PHE A 1205 40.54 9.36 -36.08
CA PHE A 1205 39.86 10.03 -34.99
C PHE A 1205 39.61 11.49 -35.38
N TRP A 1206 38.34 11.88 -35.46
CA TRP A 1206 37.91 13.12 -36.10
C TRP A 1206 37.10 14.01 -35.16
N GLU A 1207 37.15 15.32 -35.38
CA GLU A 1207 36.30 16.31 -34.72
C GLU A 1207 35.93 17.47 -35.65
N TRP A 1208 34.86 18.17 -35.33
CA TRP A 1208 34.49 19.44 -35.97
C TRP A 1208 34.91 20.60 -35.06
N GLU A 1209 35.84 21.44 -35.53
CA GLU A 1209 36.33 22.62 -34.83
C GLU A 1209 35.75 23.89 -35.45
N GLY A 1210 34.97 24.65 -34.68
CA GLY A 1210 34.27 25.87 -35.11
C GLY A 1210 32.74 25.76 -34.98
N ASP A 1211 32.04 26.83 -35.36
CA ASP A 1211 30.57 26.89 -35.44
C ASP A 1211 30.05 26.27 -36.75
N GLU A 1212 28.73 26.24 -36.96
CA GLU A 1212 28.11 25.59 -38.13
C GLU A 1212 28.53 26.20 -39.48
N GLU A 1213 28.81 27.52 -39.54
CA GLU A 1213 29.06 28.21 -40.81
C GLU A 1213 30.56 28.37 -41.13
N SER A 1214 31.44 28.34 -40.12
CA SER A 1214 32.88 28.60 -40.29
C SER A 1214 33.81 27.47 -39.82
N GLY A 1215 33.26 26.40 -39.26
CA GLY A 1215 34.03 25.25 -38.78
C GLY A 1215 34.60 24.36 -39.89
N ASN A 1216 35.55 23.50 -39.51
CA ASN A 1216 36.14 22.51 -40.41
C ASN A 1216 36.38 21.17 -39.69
N MET A 1217 36.40 20.09 -40.48
CA MET A 1217 36.83 18.77 -40.01
C MET A 1217 38.32 18.76 -39.69
N LYS A 1218 38.68 18.16 -38.55
CA LYS A 1218 40.05 18.07 -38.06
C LYS A 1218 40.34 16.70 -37.48
N THR A 1219 41.57 16.24 -37.66
CA THR A 1219 42.05 15.02 -37.02
C THR A 1219 42.39 15.30 -35.57
N VAL A 1220 41.80 14.51 -34.66
CA VAL A 1220 42.21 14.46 -33.26
C VAL A 1220 43.42 13.54 -33.16
N PRO A 1221 44.55 14.01 -32.61
CA PRO A 1221 45.72 13.15 -32.43
C PRO A 1221 45.39 12.00 -31.46
N TRP A 1222 45.97 10.82 -31.69
CA TRP A 1222 45.73 9.63 -30.89
C TRP A 1222 46.23 9.72 -29.45
#